data_AF-A0A2S6IDN3-F1
#
_entry.id   AF-A0A2S6IDN3-F1
#
_cell.length_a   1.000
_cell.length_b   1.000
_cell.length_c   1.000
_cell.angle_alpha   90.00
_cell.angle_beta   90.00
_cell.angle_gamma   90.00
#
_symmetry.space_group_name_H-M   'P 1'
#
loop_
_entity.id
_entity.type
_entity.pdbx_description
1 polymer ?
#
loop_
_entity_poly.entity_id
_entity_poly.type
_entity_poly.pdbx_seq_one_letter_code
_entity_poly.pdbx_strand_id
1 'polypeptide(L)'
;MRLQRRNPRPPGKHTARLAVAATFAATAVAVVGAPLPAAAAVAPLVATQSGKCLDVVGGISDPGAPLQIWGCSGAAWQQWELTGAGELRTLGGTRCLDAEGWGTASGTRLITWTCTGAVNQQFTRGAGGTLVGRHSGLCVDVKDGATAHGTPVRLWTCNGAPAQQWQFGTPSAPAPAGSLVVAADGTGRYRTVQQAVDAVPVDSPSRVVIAVRPGTYRGALTVPSNKPNITLLGLGDSPDDVVIVDDRAAGTPKPGGGTYGTGGSATATVSGRDFHADNLTIANDFDEAANAGLPGHQAVALSLGSDRAVLDDVHLLGNQDTLYVADSARAYFSDCYIAGDVDYVFGGGTAVFDRCELRQLVRGGYTTAASTPTTRRYGFLFHRSRFTGTAPAASTHLGRPWRQGAQVVVRESALGAHIKGAQPWTDMGTATWQNARFREFRNTGPGAGTGPNRPQLSDAEAAGYTPQRYLAGGDGWNPVSTGWPSTPDGFAAVAGLGLSGTTGGQGGPTVTVTDQASLERYAAAATPYVIRVAGRITVQPFGKEIPVASDKTIIGVGTTGEIFQGGLQLKDVRNVVIRNLTIGNTYDPNDPDGKCCDHDAIQMDGAHHVWIDHNRLTRAGDGLLDSRLDTSFVTVSYNELSNHNKAFGIGWTSNVTAQLTIHHNWIRSTNQRNPSVDNVARAHLYNNLLQDVTSYGIRARGGTRAVVENNHFLRVANPYSYQDTAELVQRGNVVASSTGSQTSRGTAFDPRASYSYALDAASDLPNLLATRTGPQADIR
;
A
#
# COMPACT_ATOMS: atom_id res chain seq x y z
N MET A 1 86.06 21.11 9.80
CA MET A 1 86.86 20.04 10.44
C MET A 1 86.14 19.63 11.73
N ARG A 2 85.67 18.37 11.84
CA ARG A 2 85.18 17.62 13.05
C ARG A 2 83.93 18.18 13.79
N LEU A 3 82.79 17.45 13.81
CA LEU A 3 82.30 16.46 14.84
C LEU A 3 82.04 17.14 16.22
N GLN A 4 80.93 16.98 16.98
CA GLN A 4 79.79 16.05 17.03
C GLN A 4 78.76 16.53 18.11
N ARG A 5 77.46 16.32 17.88
CA ARG A 5 76.29 16.10 18.81
C ARG A 5 76.19 16.78 20.22
N ARG A 6 75.11 17.56 20.46
CA ARG A 6 74.01 17.33 21.46
C ARG A 6 73.00 18.51 21.54
N ASN A 7 71.70 18.16 21.55
CA ASN A 7 70.46 18.78 22.10
C ASN A 7 70.20 20.31 22.10
N PRO A 8 68.96 20.74 21.76
CA PRO A 8 68.40 22.00 22.23
C PRO A 8 67.55 21.82 23.50
N ARG A 9 67.61 22.82 24.38
CA ARG A 9 66.78 23.01 25.59
C ARG A 9 65.79 24.19 25.39
N PRO A 10 64.73 24.27 26.24
CA PRO A 10 63.54 25.14 26.14
C PRO A 10 63.71 26.37 27.07
N PRO A 11 62.72 26.94 27.84
CA PRO A 11 61.23 27.00 27.78
C PRO A 11 60.60 28.40 28.11
N GLY A 12 59.26 28.49 28.11
CA GLY A 12 58.43 29.31 29.03
C GLY A 12 57.36 30.18 28.34
N LYS A 13 56.15 30.44 28.85
CA LYS A 13 55.33 30.06 30.03
C LYS A 13 53.90 30.57 29.73
N HIS A 14 52.82 29.85 30.07
CA HIS A 14 51.52 30.46 30.44
C HIS A 14 50.74 29.53 31.42
N THR A 15 50.19 30.14 32.47
CA THR A 15 49.54 29.60 33.70
C THR A 15 48.08 29.16 33.45
N ALA A 16 47.61 27.95 33.76
CA ALA A 16 47.28 27.28 35.04
C ALA A 16 45.91 27.65 35.68
N ARG A 17 44.94 26.71 35.64
CA ARG A 17 43.89 26.48 36.65
C ARG A 17 43.58 24.97 36.73
N LEU A 18 43.46 24.48 37.98
CA LEU A 18 43.30 23.07 38.39
C LEU A 18 41.99 22.43 37.90
N ALA A 19 42.04 21.14 37.56
CA ALA A 19 40.89 20.24 37.48
C ALA A 19 41.11 19.00 38.36
N VAL A 20 40.11 18.70 39.18
CA VAL A 20 40.02 17.56 40.10
C VAL A 20 39.68 16.29 39.31
N ALA A 21 40.34 15.18 39.64
CA ALA A 21 40.15 13.88 39.01
C ALA A 21 38.82 13.23 39.43
N ALA A 22 38.05 12.75 38.44
CA ALA A 22 36.97 11.79 38.62
C ALA A 22 37.30 10.52 37.80
N THR A 23 37.49 9.41 38.50
CA THR A 23 37.66 8.06 37.94
C THR A 23 36.36 7.60 37.28
N PHE A 24 36.37 7.43 35.96
CA PHE A 24 35.33 6.68 35.23
C PHE A 24 35.83 5.25 34.99
N ALA A 25 35.12 4.29 35.56
CA ALA A 25 35.24 2.89 35.18
C ALA A 25 34.76 2.72 33.73
N ALA A 26 35.65 2.27 32.84
CA ALA A 26 35.29 1.90 31.49
C ALA A 26 34.55 0.55 31.53
N THR A 27 33.22 0.58 31.40
CA THR A 27 32.46 -0.61 31.02
C THR A 27 32.80 -0.94 29.56
N ALA A 28 33.39 -2.11 29.35
CA ALA A 28 33.56 -2.67 28.02
C ALA A 28 32.18 -2.96 27.43
N VAL A 29 31.73 -2.10 26.50
CA VAL A 29 30.61 -2.41 25.62
C VAL A 29 31.13 -3.40 24.59
N ALA A 30 30.76 -4.67 24.74
CA ALA A 30 30.90 -5.64 23.67
C ALA A 30 30.04 -5.15 22.49
N VAL A 31 30.69 -4.69 21.42
CA VAL A 31 30.04 -4.50 20.13
C VAL A 31 29.72 -5.90 19.63
N VAL A 32 28.50 -6.37 19.92
CA VAL A 32 27.92 -7.50 19.20
C VAL A 32 27.74 -7.00 17.78
N GLY A 33 28.60 -7.44 16.87
CA GLY A 33 28.45 -7.17 15.44
C GLY A 33 27.07 -7.60 15.00
N ALA A 34 26.38 -6.72 14.26
CA ALA A 34 25.15 -7.08 13.59
C ALA A 34 25.38 -8.40 12.79
N PRO A 35 24.44 -9.35 12.82
CA PRO A 35 24.57 -10.56 12.02
C PRO A 35 24.78 -10.17 10.55
N LEU A 36 25.65 -10.92 9.86
CA LEU A 36 25.86 -10.79 8.42
C LEU A 36 24.50 -10.77 7.70
N PRO A 37 24.32 -9.95 6.65
CA PRO A 37 23.08 -9.99 5.87
C PRO A 37 22.84 -11.44 5.42
N ALA A 38 21.61 -11.92 5.61
CA ALA A 38 21.19 -13.23 5.16
C ALA A 38 21.56 -13.40 3.68
N ALA A 39 22.07 -14.58 3.31
CA ALA A 39 22.34 -14.94 1.93
C ALA A 39 21.10 -14.62 1.07
N ALA A 40 21.32 -14.05 -0.12
CA ALA A 40 20.22 -13.72 -1.03
C ALA A 40 19.43 -15.01 -1.36
N ALA A 41 18.11 -14.89 -1.48
CA ALA A 41 17.26 -16.03 -1.84
C ALA A 41 17.72 -16.63 -3.17
N VAL A 42 17.77 -17.97 -3.22
CA VAL A 42 18.05 -18.73 -4.45
C VAL A 42 16.88 -18.51 -5.41
N ALA A 43 17.15 -17.95 -6.58
CA ALA A 43 16.12 -17.65 -7.58
C ALA A 43 16.66 -17.72 -9.01
N PRO A 44 15.80 -17.85 -10.03
CA PRO A 44 16.25 -17.78 -11.41
C PRO A 44 16.77 -16.40 -11.76
N LEU A 45 17.83 -16.33 -12.57
CA LEU A 45 18.35 -15.08 -13.09
C LEU A 45 17.83 -14.89 -14.53
N VAL A 46 16.89 -13.99 -14.72
CA VAL A 46 16.15 -13.79 -15.98
C VAL A 46 16.77 -12.65 -16.78
N ALA A 47 17.13 -12.91 -18.04
CA ALA A 47 17.55 -11.91 -19.01
C ALA A 47 16.34 -11.05 -19.41
N THR A 48 16.34 -9.76 -19.06
CA THR A 48 15.15 -8.90 -19.19
C THR A 48 14.68 -8.77 -20.64
N GLN A 49 15.59 -8.82 -21.62
CA GLN A 49 15.23 -8.67 -23.03
C GLN A 49 14.47 -9.88 -23.61
N SER A 50 14.58 -11.06 -22.98
CA SER A 50 14.03 -12.31 -23.54
C SER A 50 13.08 -13.05 -22.61
N GLY A 51 13.04 -12.69 -21.32
CA GLY A 51 12.31 -13.42 -20.29
C GLY A 51 12.84 -14.83 -20.03
N LYS A 52 14.04 -15.15 -20.55
CA LYS A 52 14.69 -16.47 -20.42
C LYS A 52 15.71 -16.44 -19.28
N CYS A 53 15.89 -17.58 -18.65
CA CYS A 53 16.77 -17.75 -17.51
C CYS A 53 18.22 -18.01 -17.96
N LEU A 54 19.18 -17.52 -17.17
CA LEU A 54 20.57 -17.94 -17.22
C LEU A 54 20.62 -19.43 -16.88
N ASP A 55 21.12 -20.22 -17.82
CA ASP A 55 21.00 -21.67 -17.84
C ASP A 55 22.36 -22.31 -18.06
N VAL A 56 22.69 -23.31 -17.25
CA VAL A 56 23.82 -24.19 -17.54
C VAL A 56 23.40 -25.17 -18.62
N VAL A 57 24.13 -25.17 -19.75
CA VAL A 57 23.80 -25.99 -20.92
C VAL A 57 23.64 -27.46 -20.49
N GLY A 58 22.44 -28.01 -20.67
CA GLY A 58 22.13 -29.40 -20.33
C GLY A 58 22.22 -29.76 -18.85
N GLY A 59 22.30 -28.77 -17.94
CA GLY A 59 22.50 -29.01 -16.51
C GLY A 59 23.83 -29.69 -16.17
N ILE A 60 24.83 -29.59 -17.06
CA ILE A 60 26.14 -30.21 -16.88
C ILE A 60 26.80 -29.66 -15.61
N SER A 61 27.18 -30.56 -14.70
CA SER A 61 27.78 -30.18 -13.42
C SER A 61 29.32 -30.22 -13.43
N ASP A 62 29.96 -30.63 -14.52
CA ASP A 62 31.42 -30.60 -14.62
C ASP A 62 31.95 -29.16 -14.69
N PRO A 63 33.08 -28.83 -14.02
CA PRO A 63 33.74 -27.52 -14.19
C PRO A 63 34.05 -27.26 -15.66
N GLY A 64 33.71 -26.07 -16.16
CA GLY A 64 33.86 -25.70 -17.56
C GLY A 64 32.54 -25.70 -18.34
N ALA A 65 31.41 -26.05 -17.72
CA ALA A 65 30.14 -26.11 -18.40
C ALA A 65 29.72 -24.73 -18.95
N PRO A 66 29.37 -24.62 -20.25
CA PRO A 66 28.98 -23.36 -20.85
C PRO A 66 27.62 -22.86 -20.35
N LEU A 67 27.43 -21.54 -20.42
CA LEU A 67 26.17 -20.88 -20.08
C LEU A 67 25.44 -20.37 -21.32
N GLN A 68 24.12 -20.46 -21.26
CA GLN A 68 23.19 -20.00 -22.29
C GLN A 68 21.98 -19.31 -21.65
N ILE A 69 21.11 -18.71 -22.47
CA ILE A 69 19.74 -18.43 -22.07
C ILE A 69 18.79 -19.54 -22.52
N TRP A 70 17.89 -19.94 -21.63
CA TRP A 70 16.86 -20.94 -21.92
C TRP A 70 15.53 -20.62 -21.24
N GLY A 71 14.44 -21.26 -21.67
CA GLY A 71 13.15 -21.09 -21.00
C GLY A 71 13.25 -21.42 -19.52
N CYS A 72 12.64 -20.57 -18.68
CA CYS A 72 12.65 -20.76 -17.23
C CYS A 72 11.81 -21.98 -16.86
N SER A 73 12.46 -23.01 -16.34
CA SER A 73 11.89 -24.33 -16.00
C SER A 73 11.80 -24.57 -14.49
N GLY A 74 12.42 -23.71 -13.69
CA GLY A 74 12.59 -23.93 -12.25
C GLY A 74 13.69 -24.92 -11.87
N ALA A 75 14.37 -25.52 -12.85
CA ALA A 75 15.43 -26.51 -12.62
C ALA A 75 16.62 -25.95 -11.83
N ALA A 76 17.29 -26.81 -11.06
CA ALA A 76 18.39 -26.43 -10.16
C ALA A 76 19.57 -25.74 -10.87
N TRP A 77 19.81 -26.02 -12.15
CA TRP A 77 20.85 -25.39 -12.98
C TRP A 77 20.44 -24.05 -13.61
N GLN A 78 19.23 -23.58 -13.29
CA GLN A 78 18.75 -22.23 -13.58
C GLN A 78 18.55 -21.42 -12.30
N GLN A 79 18.80 -22.01 -11.13
CA GLN A 79 18.70 -21.34 -9.84
C GLN A 79 20.05 -20.73 -9.48
N TRP A 80 20.04 -19.45 -9.12
CA TRP A 80 21.25 -18.69 -8.81
C TRP A 80 21.12 -18.01 -7.45
N GLU A 81 22.22 -18.03 -6.70
CA GLU A 81 22.39 -17.33 -5.43
C GLU A 81 23.50 -16.29 -5.59
N LEU A 82 23.20 -15.01 -5.37
CA LEU A 82 24.23 -13.97 -5.27
C LEU A 82 24.69 -13.85 -3.81
N THR A 83 25.88 -14.32 -3.52
CA THR A 83 26.45 -14.26 -2.16
C THR A 83 26.91 -12.85 -1.79
N GLY A 84 27.08 -12.58 -0.49
CA GLY A 84 27.66 -11.32 -0.01
C GLY A 84 29.11 -11.07 -0.50
N ALA A 85 29.83 -12.12 -0.93
CA ALA A 85 31.15 -12.01 -1.53
C ALA A 85 31.12 -11.62 -3.03
N GLY A 86 29.92 -11.62 -3.65
CA GLY A 86 29.73 -11.34 -5.08
C GLY A 86 29.76 -12.59 -5.97
N GLU A 87 29.83 -13.79 -5.42
CA GLU A 87 29.76 -15.02 -6.22
C GLU A 87 28.31 -15.31 -6.63
N LEU A 88 28.10 -15.69 -7.90
CA LEU A 88 26.84 -16.23 -8.39
C LEU A 88 26.90 -17.76 -8.38
N ARG A 89 26.27 -18.38 -7.39
CA ARG A 89 26.30 -19.84 -7.19
C ARG A 89 25.08 -20.52 -7.80
N THR A 90 25.27 -21.67 -8.44
CA THR A 90 24.20 -22.49 -9.02
C THR A 90 24.41 -23.98 -8.66
N LEU A 91 23.52 -24.86 -9.14
CA LEU A 91 23.59 -26.31 -8.91
C LEU A 91 23.70 -26.65 -7.41
N GLY A 92 22.78 -26.09 -6.61
CA GLY A 92 22.74 -26.28 -5.15
C GLY A 92 23.93 -25.66 -4.41
N GLY A 93 24.53 -24.60 -4.96
CA GLY A 93 25.66 -23.89 -4.35
C GLY A 93 27.03 -24.51 -4.66
N THR A 94 27.09 -25.56 -5.49
CA THR A 94 28.33 -26.31 -5.75
C THR A 94 29.17 -25.73 -6.89
N ARG A 95 28.61 -24.82 -7.69
CA ARG A 95 29.27 -24.20 -8.85
C ARG A 95 29.08 -22.69 -8.85
N CYS A 96 30.07 -21.98 -9.37
CA CYS A 96 30.07 -20.52 -9.47
C CYS A 96 30.13 -20.08 -10.93
N LEU A 97 29.46 -18.97 -11.26
CA LEU A 97 29.69 -18.24 -12.51
C LEU A 97 31.16 -17.85 -12.59
N ASP A 98 31.81 -18.15 -13.71
CA ASP A 98 33.25 -17.98 -13.88
C ASP A 98 33.57 -17.38 -15.26
N ALA A 99 34.42 -16.36 -15.27
CA ALA A 99 35.03 -15.84 -16.48
C ALA A 99 36.15 -16.78 -16.95
N GLU A 100 35.89 -17.52 -18.02
CA GLU A 100 36.75 -18.62 -18.49
C GLU A 100 38.20 -18.15 -18.65
N GLY A 101 39.12 -18.91 -18.02
CA GLY A 101 40.56 -18.66 -18.15
C GLY A 101 41.00 -17.30 -17.61
N TRP A 102 40.25 -16.68 -16.68
CA TRP A 102 40.49 -15.33 -16.18
C TRP A 102 40.43 -14.24 -17.27
N GLY A 103 39.65 -14.47 -18.32
CA GLY A 103 39.55 -13.53 -19.43
C GLY A 103 39.00 -12.16 -19.03
N THR A 104 39.63 -11.10 -19.52
CA THR A 104 39.23 -9.69 -19.30
C THR A 104 38.83 -8.97 -20.58
N ALA A 105 38.83 -9.66 -21.72
CA ALA A 105 38.46 -9.09 -23.02
C ALA A 105 36.96 -9.26 -23.31
N SER A 106 36.36 -8.31 -24.02
CA SER A 106 35.00 -8.45 -24.57
C SER A 106 34.92 -9.68 -25.47
N GLY A 107 33.93 -10.53 -25.22
CA GLY A 107 33.80 -11.84 -25.87
C GLY A 107 34.25 -13.01 -25.00
N THR A 108 34.86 -12.77 -23.84
CA THR A 108 35.21 -13.84 -22.89
C THR A 108 33.97 -14.63 -22.54
N ARG A 109 34.03 -15.96 -22.68
CA ARG A 109 32.90 -16.86 -22.40
C ARG A 109 32.67 -16.94 -20.90
N LEU A 110 31.40 -17.01 -20.51
CA LEU A 110 31.01 -17.34 -19.14
C LEU A 110 30.67 -18.83 -19.04
N ILE A 111 31.24 -19.47 -18.04
CA ILE A 111 31.10 -20.90 -17.74
C ILE A 111 30.69 -21.06 -16.26
N THR A 112 30.41 -22.29 -15.84
CA THR A 112 30.44 -22.63 -14.42
C THR A 112 31.77 -23.28 -14.05
N TRP A 113 32.27 -22.99 -12.85
CA TRP A 113 33.47 -23.62 -12.31
C TRP A 113 33.29 -23.99 -10.84
N THR A 114 34.23 -24.75 -10.28
CA THR A 114 34.31 -24.94 -8.83
C THR A 114 34.40 -23.57 -8.14
N CYS A 115 33.58 -23.33 -7.12
CA CYS A 115 33.65 -22.08 -6.36
C CYS A 115 34.99 -21.97 -5.63
N THR A 116 35.78 -20.96 -5.98
CA THR A 116 37.14 -20.74 -5.43
C THR A 116 37.25 -19.48 -4.58
N GLY A 117 36.27 -18.59 -4.60
CA GLY A 117 36.38 -17.24 -4.01
C GLY A 117 37.24 -16.27 -4.83
N ALA A 118 37.79 -16.69 -5.96
CA ALA A 118 38.65 -15.87 -6.81
C ALA A 118 37.88 -14.72 -7.48
N VAL A 119 38.57 -13.61 -7.77
CA VAL A 119 37.94 -12.38 -8.29
C VAL A 119 37.32 -12.54 -9.69
N ASN A 120 37.74 -13.52 -10.48
CA ASN A 120 37.13 -13.87 -11.77
C ASN A 120 35.75 -14.56 -11.63
N GLN A 121 35.36 -14.95 -10.42
CA GLN A 121 34.05 -15.49 -10.05
C GLN A 121 33.17 -14.49 -9.27
N GLN A 122 33.67 -13.27 -9.06
CA GLN A 122 32.96 -12.25 -8.31
C GLN A 122 32.34 -11.21 -9.26
N PHE A 123 31.08 -10.88 -9.01
CA PHE A 123 30.27 -9.96 -9.78
C PHE A 123 29.64 -8.93 -8.84
N THR A 124 29.49 -7.71 -9.34
CA THR A 124 28.79 -6.64 -8.66
C THR A 124 27.54 -6.29 -9.45
N ARG A 125 26.41 -6.17 -8.74
CA ARG A 125 25.16 -5.72 -9.34
C ARG A 125 25.21 -4.21 -9.56
N GLY A 126 25.03 -3.77 -10.80
CA GLY A 126 24.96 -2.36 -11.19
C GLY A 126 23.53 -1.88 -11.39
N ALA A 127 23.38 -0.62 -11.80
CA ALA A 127 22.09 -0.02 -12.14
C ALA A 127 21.39 -0.79 -13.27
N GLY A 128 20.05 -0.81 -13.25
CA GLY A 128 19.24 -1.49 -14.27
C GLY A 128 19.39 -3.02 -14.29
N GLY A 129 19.94 -3.64 -13.24
CA GLY A 129 20.11 -5.09 -13.16
C GLY A 129 21.35 -5.63 -13.89
N THR A 130 22.31 -4.78 -14.23
CA THR A 130 23.59 -5.23 -14.81
C THR A 130 24.40 -6.06 -13.82
N LEU A 131 25.16 -7.03 -14.32
CA LEU A 131 26.11 -7.82 -13.52
C LEU A 131 27.51 -7.60 -14.06
N VAL A 132 28.36 -6.93 -13.28
CA VAL A 132 29.70 -6.50 -13.69
C VAL A 132 30.74 -7.41 -13.05
N GLY A 133 31.54 -8.10 -13.85
CA GLY A 133 32.65 -8.92 -13.35
C GLY A 133 33.69 -8.04 -12.64
N ARG A 134 33.99 -8.33 -11.38
CA ARG A 134 34.93 -7.53 -10.57
C ARG A 134 36.36 -7.58 -11.10
N HIS A 135 36.74 -8.67 -11.78
CA HIS A 135 38.06 -8.79 -12.38
C HIS A 135 38.21 -7.97 -13.67
N SER A 136 37.21 -8.01 -14.55
CA SER A 136 37.28 -7.47 -15.91
C SER A 136 36.67 -6.07 -16.05
N GLY A 137 35.74 -5.69 -15.18
CA GLY A 137 34.88 -4.51 -15.35
C GLY A 137 33.83 -4.65 -16.47
N LEU A 138 33.67 -5.86 -17.04
CA LEU A 138 32.73 -6.14 -18.14
C LEU A 138 31.41 -6.71 -17.63
N CYS A 139 30.35 -6.55 -18.41
CA CYS A 139 29.00 -6.96 -18.06
C CYS A 139 28.69 -8.38 -18.56
N VAL A 140 27.92 -9.14 -17.78
CA VAL A 140 27.28 -10.39 -18.22
C VAL A 140 26.27 -10.06 -19.32
N ASP A 141 26.51 -10.58 -20.51
CA ASP A 141 25.89 -10.17 -21.78
C ASP A 141 25.36 -11.41 -22.53
N VAL A 142 24.10 -11.35 -22.96
CA VAL A 142 23.57 -12.33 -23.91
C VAL A 142 24.12 -12.01 -25.30
N LYS A 143 24.84 -12.96 -25.89
CA LYS A 143 25.58 -12.76 -27.13
C LYS A 143 24.69 -12.15 -28.22
N ASP A 144 25.15 -11.01 -28.72
CA ASP A 144 24.55 -10.24 -29.82
C ASP A 144 23.09 -9.81 -29.56
N GLY A 145 22.65 -9.81 -28.30
CA GLY A 145 21.29 -9.48 -27.90
C GLY A 145 20.22 -10.45 -28.41
N ALA A 146 20.61 -11.64 -28.87
CA ALA A 146 19.67 -12.61 -29.40
C ALA A 146 18.75 -13.17 -28.31
N THR A 147 17.53 -13.56 -28.71
CA THR A 147 16.48 -14.04 -27.81
C THR A 147 16.19 -15.54 -27.98
N ALA A 148 16.91 -16.24 -28.85
CA ALA A 148 16.71 -17.65 -29.13
C ALA A 148 17.17 -18.54 -27.97
N HIS A 149 16.53 -19.69 -27.79
CA HIS A 149 17.01 -20.73 -26.87
C HIS A 149 18.42 -21.15 -27.25
N GLY A 150 19.28 -21.29 -26.25
CA GLY A 150 20.66 -21.69 -26.44
C GLY A 150 21.61 -20.58 -26.89
N THR A 151 21.15 -19.33 -26.88
CA THR A 151 22.04 -18.19 -27.12
C THR A 151 23.10 -18.13 -26.00
N PRO A 152 24.41 -18.11 -26.32
CA PRO A 152 25.47 -18.09 -25.33
C PRO A 152 25.50 -16.80 -24.49
N VAL A 153 26.01 -16.91 -23.27
CA VAL A 153 26.27 -15.76 -22.38
C VAL A 153 27.79 -15.52 -22.28
N ARG A 154 28.19 -14.24 -22.32
CA ARG A 154 29.60 -13.80 -22.35
C ARG A 154 29.83 -12.58 -21.45
N LEU A 155 31.08 -12.21 -21.26
CA LEU A 155 31.45 -10.88 -20.81
C LEU A 155 31.57 -9.93 -22.00
N TRP A 156 31.00 -8.74 -21.88
CA TRP A 156 31.05 -7.71 -22.92
C TRP A 156 31.18 -6.30 -22.33
N THR A 157 31.65 -5.36 -23.13
CA THR A 157 31.71 -3.95 -22.75
C THR A 157 30.33 -3.49 -22.26
N CYS A 158 30.27 -2.99 -21.03
CA CYS A 158 29.03 -2.49 -20.45
C CYS A 158 28.51 -1.32 -21.28
N ASN A 159 27.32 -1.46 -21.84
CA ASN A 159 26.69 -0.47 -22.73
C ASN A 159 25.25 -0.15 -22.36
N GLY A 160 24.74 -0.74 -21.26
CA GLY A 160 23.38 -0.50 -20.75
C GLY A 160 22.28 -1.15 -21.59
N ALA A 161 22.62 -1.93 -22.62
CA ALA A 161 21.65 -2.59 -23.46
C ALA A 161 20.81 -3.62 -22.65
N PRO A 162 19.56 -3.88 -23.06
CA PRO A 162 18.72 -4.89 -22.41
C PRO A 162 19.37 -6.28 -22.33
N ALA A 163 20.26 -6.62 -23.27
CA ALA A 163 21.02 -7.87 -23.27
C ALA A 163 21.97 -8.07 -22.07
N GLN A 164 22.21 -7.00 -21.29
CA GLN A 164 23.09 -6.98 -20.12
C GLN A 164 22.31 -6.83 -18.81
N GLN A 165 20.98 -6.79 -18.87
CA GLN A 165 20.12 -6.55 -17.72
C GLN A 165 19.49 -7.87 -17.25
N TRP A 166 19.64 -8.15 -15.96
CA TRP A 166 19.24 -9.40 -15.34
C TRP A 166 18.40 -9.16 -14.07
N GLN A 167 17.37 -9.98 -13.87
CA GLN A 167 16.47 -9.92 -12.73
C GLN A 167 16.37 -11.27 -12.02
N PHE A 168 16.42 -11.28 -10.70
CA PHE A 168 16.11 -12.49 -9.92
C PHE A 168 14.58 -12.68 -9.82
N GLY A 169 14.08 -13.89 -10.12
CA GLY A 169 12.66 -14.26 -9.96
C GLY A 169 12.08 -15.11 -11.10
N THR A 170 10.79 -15.45 -11.03
CA THR A 170 10.06 -16.09 -12.14
C THR A 170 9.54 -15.02 -13.12
N PRO A 171 9.53 -15.26 -14.44
CA PRO A 171 8.88 -14.33 -15.38
C PRO A 171 7.40 -14.16 -14.99
N SER A 172 6.94 -12.92 -14.80
CA SER A 172 5.49 -12.67 -14.68
C SER A 172 4.84 -13.07 -16.01
N ALA A 173 3.76 -13.86 -15.96
CA ALA A 173 3.01 -14.20 -17.18
C ALA A 173 2.60 -12.92 -17.94
N PRO A 174 2.58 -12.94 -19.29
CA PRO A 174 2.04 -11.84 -20.08
C PRO A 174 0.62 -11.54 -19.61
N ALA A 175 0.30 -10.24 -19.45
CA ALA A 175 -0.99 -9.83 -18.96
C ALA A 175 -2.13 -10.32 -19.90
N PRO A 176 -3.26 -10.83 -19.38
CA PRO A 176 -4.36 -11.35 -20.21
C PRO A 176 -4.85 -10.33 -21.25
N ALA A 177 -5.33 -10.83 -22.39
CA ALA A 177 -5.93 -10.01 -23.43
C ALA A 177 -7.10 -9.18 -22.85
N GLY A 178 -6.99 -7.85 -22.91
CA GLY A 178 -7.98 -6.91 -22.35
C GLY A 178 -7.49 -6.12 -21.13
N SER A 179 -6.43 -6.56 -20.46
CA SER A 179 -5.84 -5.82 -19.33
C SER A 179 -5.04 -4.59 -19.79
N LEU A 180 -5.16 -3.47 -19.08
CA LEU A 180 -4.37 -2.24 -19.32
C LEU A 180 -3.17 -2.20 -18.35
N VAL A 181 -2.26 -3.16 -18.50
CA VAL A 181 -1.03 -3.23 -17.69
C VAL A 181 0.13 -2.54 -18.41
N VAL A 182 0.81 -1.65 -17.72
CA VAL A 182 2.01 -0.94 -18.17
C VAL A 182 3.23 -1.53 -17.46
N ALA A 183 4.29 -1.86 -18.21
CA ALA A 183 5.58 -2.22 -17.64
C ALA A 183 6.72 -1.79 -18.57
N ALA A 184 7.70 -1.08 -18.04
CA ALA A 184 8.83 -0.56 -18.83
C ALA A 184 9.68 -1.69 -19.46
N ASP A 185 9.76 -2.85 -18.81
CA ASP A 185 10.46 -4.05 -19.26
C ASP A 185 9.73 -4.84 -20.38
N GLY A 186 8.52 -4.43 -20.75
CA GLY A 186 7.70 -5.11 -21.76
C GLY A 186 6.91 -6.33 -21.27
N THR A 187 6.89 -6.59 -19.96
CA THR A 187 6.03 -7.64 -19.36
C THR A 187 4.56 -7.24 -19.28
N GLY A 188 4.27 -5.94 -19.43
CA GLY A 188 2.94 -5.36 -19.56
C GLY A 188 2.48 -5.30 -21.02
N ARG A 189 1.20 -5.03 -21.25
CA ARG A 189 0.66 -4.80 -22.59
C ARG A 189 1.21 -3.53 -23.23
N TYR A 190 1.46 -2.51 -22.41
CA TYR A 190 2.02 -1.23 -22.83
C TYR A 190 3.36 -0.98 -22.16
N ARG A 191 4.25 -0.25 -22.83
CA ARG A 191 5.55 0.14 -22.27
C ARG A 191 5.53 1.53 -21.64
N THR A 192 4.57 2.36 -22.02
CA THR A 192 4.39 3.70 -21.45
C THR A 192 2.98 3.90 -20.94
N VAL A 193 2.83 4.77 -19.94
CA VAL A 193 1.53 5.11 -19.37
C VAL A 193 0.64 5.81 -20.40
N GLN A 194 1.22 6.67 -21.25
CA GLN A 194 0.48 7.36 -22.32
C GLN A 194 -0.17 6.38 -23.30
N GLN A 195 0.53 5.32 -23.72
CA GLN A 195 -0.04 4.31 -24.62
C GLN A 195 -1.26 3.60 -24.01
N ALA A 196 -1.24 3.34 -22.71
CA ALA A 196 -2.38 2.75 -22.02
C ALA A 196 -3.56 3.73 -21.93
N VAL A 197 -3.29 5.01 -21.63
CA VAL A 197 -4.32 6.07 -21.65
C VAL A 197 -4.94 6.23 -23.04
N ASP A 198 -4.12 6.23 -24.09
CA ASP A 198 -4.59 6.35 -25.48
C ASP A 198 -5.51 5.19 -25.87
N ALA A 199 -5.28 4.00 -25.33
CA ALA A 199 -6.10 2.82 -25.56
C ALA A 199 -7.44 2.81 -24.80
N VAL A 200 -7.63 3.64 -23.77
CA VAL A 200 -8.92 3.77 -23.09
C VAL A 200 -9.96 4.35 -24.05
N PRO A 201 -11.16 3.76 -24.20
CA PRO A 201 -12.22 4.36 -25.01
C PRO A 201 -12.56 5.78 -24.55
N VAL A 202 -12.85 6.67 -25.51
CA VAL A 202 -13.39 8.00 -25.19
C VAL A 202 -14.77 7.86 -24.53
N ASP A 203 -15.10 8.80 -23.65
CA ASP A 203 -16.39 8.90 -22.96
C ASP A 203 -16.83 7.61 -22.23
N SER A 204 -15.86 6.84 -21.71
CA SER A 204 -16.14 5.60 -20.97
C SER A 204 -17.12 5.86 -19.81
N PRO A 205 -18.28 5.19 -19.76
CA PRO A 205 -19.26 5.37 -18.68
C PRO A 205 -18.84 4.67 -17.38
N SER A 206 -17.83 3.81 -17.43
CA SER A 206 -17.35 3.01 -16.30
C SER A 206 -15.88 3.29 -16.03
N ARG A 207 -15.46 3.06 -14.77
CA ARG A 207 -14.08 3.22 -14.34
C ARG A 207 -13.17 2.23 -15.05
N VAL A 208 -12.08 2.74 -15.62
CA VAL A 208 -11.07 1.96 -16.32
C VAL A 208 -9.77 2.05 -15.52
N VAL A 209 -9.25 0.91 -15.08
CA VAL A 209 -8.01 0.83 -14.29
C VAL A 209 -6.84 0.50 -15.22
N ILE A 210 -5.83 1.37 -15.19
CA ILE A 210 -4.53 1.17 -15.80
C ILE A 210 -3.57 0.82 -14.66
N ALA A 211 -3.08 -0.42 -14.66
CA ALA A 211 -2.14 -0.89 -13.65
C ALA A 211 -0.70 -0.65 -14.14
N VAL A 212 0.14 -0.02 -13.34
CA VAL A 212 1.50 0.39 -13.70
C VAL A 212 2.49 -0.33 -12.81
N ARG A 213 3.32 -1.21 -13.39
CA ARG A 213 4.35 -1.95 -12.65
C ARG A 213 5.51 -1.04 -12.22
N PRO A 214 6.31 -1.45 -11.21
CA PRO A 214 7.53 -0.75 -10.84
C PRO A 214 8.42 -0.39 -12.04
N GLY A 215 8.92 0.83 -12.05
CA GLY A 215 9.74 1.39 -13.12
C GLY A 215 9.65 2.91 -13.19
N THR A 216 10.61 3.50 -13.91
CA THR A 216 10.60 4.92 -14.25
C THR A 216 10.13 5.12 -15.69
N TYR A 217 9.02 5.84 -15.83
CA TYR A 217 8.34 6.12 -17.08
C TYR A 217 8.59 7.57 -17.47
N ARG A 218 9.62 7.81 -18.28
CA ARG A 218 9.97 9.15 -18.74
C ARG A 218 9.09 9.59 -19.90
N GLY A 219 8.51 10.76 -19.79
CA GLY A 219 7.76 11.45 -20.84
C GLY A 219 6.44 12.03 -20.36
N ALA A 220 5.97 13.05 -21.08
CA ALA A 220 4.72 13.73 -20.79
C ALA A 220 3.51 12.78 -20.81
N LEU A 221 2.65 12.91 -19.81
CA LEU A 221 1.36 12.23 -19.70
C LEU A 221 0.21 13.22 -19.88
N THR A 222 -0.76 12.88 -20.73
CA THR A 222 -2.00 13.65 -20.90
C THR A 222 -3.22 12.74 -20.77
N VAL A 223 -4.10 13.07 -19.82
CA VAL A 223 -5.45 12.49 -19.69
C VAL A 223 -6.47 13.54 -20.14
N PRO A 224 -6.95 13.49 -21.39
CA PRO A 224 -7.82 14.53 -21.94
C PRO A 224 -9.23 14.48 -21.33
N SER A 225 -9.99 15.59 -21.48
CA SER A 225 -11.33 15.74 -20.91
C SER A 225 -12.36 14.73 -21.42
N ASN A 226 -12.18 14.20 -22.64
CA ASN A 226 -13.01 13.16 -23.24
C ASN A 226 -12.63 11.73 -22.81
N LYS A 227 -11.75 11.56 -21.82
CA LYS A 227 -11.41 10.27 -21.21
C LYS A 227 -11.68 10.29 -19.70
N PRO A 228 -12.96 10.33 -19.28
CA PRO A 228 -13.32 10.32 -17.86
C PRO A 228 -13.08 8.95 -17.21
N ASN A 229 -13.15 8.90 -15.88
CA ASN A 229 -13.17 7.66 -15.08
C ASN A 229 -11.88 6.79 -15.20
N ILE A 230 -10.74 7.38 -15.52
CA ILE A 230 -9.46 6.64 -15.54
C ILE A 230 -8.89 6.52 -14.11
N THR A 231 -8.37 5.35 -13.78
CA THR A 231 -7.53 5.11 -12.59
C THR A 231 -6.13 4.72 -13.02
N LEU A 232 -5.11 5.40 -12.53
CA LEU A 232 -3.72 4.95 -12.58
C LEU A 232 -3.38 4.31 -11.24
N LEU A 233 -3.07 3.02 -11.25
CA LEU A 233 -2.75 2.25 -10.05
C LEU A 233 -1.30 1.75 -10.14
N GLY A 234 -0.41 2.25 -9.29
CA GLY A 234 0.93 1.71 -9.18
C GLY A 234 0.94 0.39 -8.40
N LEU A 235 1.72 -0.58 -8.90
CA LEU A 235 1.82 -1.94 -8.34
C LEU A 235 3.12 -2.16 -7.54
N GLY A 236 3.78 -1.09 -7.12
CA GLY A 236 4.98 -1.16 -6.28
C GLY A 236 4.66 -1.33 -4.80
N ASP A 237 5.69 -1.67 -4.02
CA ASP A 237 5.61 -1.77 -2.56
C ASP A 237 5.37 -0.36 -1.95
N SER A 238 5.87 0.68 -2.62
CA SER A 238 5.60 2.08 -2.30
C SER A 238 5.40 2.95 -3.56
N PRO A 239 4.92 4.20 -3.40
CA PRO A 239 4.78 5.14 -4.53
C PRO A 239 6.10 5.43 -5.25
N ASP A 240 7.25 5.26 -4.58
CA ASP A 240 8.59 5.51 -5.16
C ASP A 240 9.00 4.46 -6.20
N ASP A 241 8.37 3.30 -6.21
CA ASP A 241 8.69 2.23 -7.16
C ASP A 241 8.11 2.51 -8.55
N VAL A 242 7.07 3.34 -8.66
CA VAL A 242 6.37 3.66 -9.91
C VAL A 242 6.46 5.16 -10.17
N VAL A 243 7.39 5.58 -11.03
CA VAL A 243 7.70 7.01 -11.22
C VAL A 243 7.37 7.44 -12.64
N ILE A 244 6.41 8.36 -12.79
CA ILE A 244 6.13 9.07 -14.04
C ILE A 244 6.88 10.39 -13.99
N VAL A 245 7.83 10.62 -14.92
CA VAL A 245 8.78 11.73 -14.82
C VAL A 245 9.04 12.46 -16.14
N ASP A 246 9.25 13.76 -16.07
CA ASP A 246 9.71 14.62 -17.16
C ASP A 246 10.58 15.76 -16.58
N ASP A 247 11.33 16.47 -17.41
CA ASP A 247 12.30 17.49 -16.98
C ASP A 247 12.02 18.89 -17.58
N ARG A 248 10.83 19.09 -18.15
CA ARG A 248 10.47 20.35 -18.81
C ARG A 248 10.22 21.44 -17.77
N ALA A 249 10.75 22.63 -18.01
CA ALA A 249 10.45 23.88 -17.30
C ALA A 249 9.71 24.88 -18.22
N ALA A 250 9.19 25.95 -17.64
CA ALA A 250 8.50 27.00 -18.38
C ALA A 250 9.38 27.64 -19.47
N GLY A 251 10.68 27.76 -19.18
CA GLY A 251 11.72 28.24 -20.08
C GLY A 251 12.18 27.28 -21.15
N THR A 252 11.85 26.00 -21.03
CA THR A 252 12.33 24.97 -21.96
C THR A 252 11.82 25.30 -23.38
N PRO A 253 12.70 25.38 -24.39
CA PRO A 253 12.30 25.61 -25.77
C PRO A 253 11.40 24.48 -26.28
N LYS A 254 10.31 24.82 -26.98
CA LYS A 254 9.43 23.84 -27.60
C LYS A 254 9.77 23.62 -29.09
N PRO A 255 9.56 22.40 -29.63
CA PRO A 255 9.59 22.19 -31.08
C PRO A 255 8.63 23.16 -31.78
N GLY A 256 9.11 23.88 -32.79
CA GLY A 256 8.33 24.90 -33.51
C GLY A 256 8.43 26.34 -32.97
N GLY A 257 9.29 26.59 -31.97
CA GLY A 257 9.65 27.93 -31.51
C GLY A 257 8.85 28.43 -30.30
N GLY A 258 9.46 29.31 -29.50
CA GLY A 258 8.94 29.73 -28.19
C GLY A 258 9.29 28.73 -27.06
N THR A 259 8.65 28.89 -25.91
CA THR A 259 8.85 28.01 -24.74
C THR A 259 7.56 27.29 -24.34
N TYR A 260 7.67 26.27 -23.48
CA TYR A 260 6.52 25.52 -22.97
C TYR A 260 5.62 26.37 -22.05
N GLY A 261 6.18 27.33 -21.31
CA GLY A 261 5.47 28.06 -20.26
C GLY A 261 5.10 27.15 -19.06
N THR A 262 4.65 27.72 -17.95
CA THR A 262 4.34 26.94 -16.73
C THR A 262 3.32 25.83 -16.99
N GLY A 263 2.23 26.10 -17.70
CA GLY A 263 1.24 25.06 -18.00
C GLY A 263 1.78 23.95 -18.89
N GLY A 264 2.62 24.30 -19.87
CA GLY A 264 3.23 23.33 -20.77
C GLY A 264 4.40 22.55 -20.16
N SER A 265 4.91 22.94 -18.99
CA SER A 265 6.02 22.25 -18.31
C SER A 265 5.58 21.01 -17.54
N ALA A 266 4.27 20.81 -17.38
CA ALA A 266 3.71 19.70 -16.62
C ALA A 266 4.16 18.32 -17.13
N THR A 267 4.69 17.50 -16.21
CA THR A 267 4.94 16.07 -16.46
C THR A 267 3.63 15.36 -16.76
N ALA A 268 2.59 15.58 -15.95
CA ALA A 268 1.26 15.07 -16.19
C ALA A 268 0.22 16.21 -16.29
N THR A 269 -0.60 16.19 -17.34
CA THR A 269 -1.76 17.08 -17.53
C THR A 269 -3.05 16.25 -17.51
N VAL A 270 -3.92 16.48 -16.54
CA VAL A 270 -5.11 15.65 -16.30
C VAL A 270 -6.38 16.51 -16.31
N SER A 271 -7.23 16.31 -17.31
CA SER A 271 -8.49 17.03 -17.49
C SER A 271 -9.74 16.14 -17.55
N GLY A 272 -9.59 14.83 -17.73
CA GLY A 272 -10.70 13.87 -17.68
C GLY A 272 -11.29 13.81 -16.27
N ARG A 273 -12.61 14.05 -16.14
CA ARG A 273 -13.32 14.01 -14.85
C ARG A 273 -13.25 12.62 -14.19
N ASP A 274 -13.46 12.59 -12.88
CA ASP A 274 -13.49 11.36 -12.06
C ASP A 274 -12.17 10.56 -12.11
N PHE A 275 -11.07 11.25 -12.39
CA PHE A 275 -9.72 10.68 -12.41
C PHE A 275 -9.30 10.17 -11.03
N HIS A 276 -8.58 9.05 -11.00
CA HIS A 276 -7.96 8.52 -9.79
C HIS A 276 -6.49 8.19 -10.05
N ALA A 277 -5.59 8.59 -9.15
CA ALA A 277 -4.21 8.10 -9.10
C ALA A 277 -3.92 7.52 -7.72
N ASP A 278 -3.19 6.41 -7.71
CA ASP A 278 -3.02 5.59 -6.52
C ASP A 278 -1.64 4.91 -6.51
N ASN A 279 -0.91 5.00 -5.40
CA ASN A 279 0.37 4.32 -5.14
C ASN A 279 1.44 4.57 -6.22
N LEU A 280 1.67 5.83 -6.59
CA LEU A 280 2.65 6.19 -7.62
C LEU A 280 3.25 7.59 -7.40
N THR A 281 4.37 7.84 -8.06
CA THR A 281 5.03 9.13 -8.10
C THR A 281 4.80 9.83 -9.44
N ILE A 282 4.45 11.12 -9.41
CA ILE A 282 4.53 12.03 -10.55
C ILE A 282 5.57 13.09 -10.20
N ALA A 283 6.66 13.15 -10.97
CA ALA A 283 7.80 14.00 -10.69
C ALA A 283 8.15 14.90 -11.87
N ASN A 284 8.50 16.15 -11.60
CA ASN A 284 9.29 16.95 -12.54
C ASN A 284 10.73 17.04 -12.03
N ASP A 285 11.67 16.45 -12.75
CA ASP A 285 13.08 16.36 -12.35
C ASP A 285 13.97 17.44 -12.97
N PHE A 286 13.38 18.57 -13.39
CA PHE A 286 14.13 19.73 -13.88
C PHE A 286 15.19 20.20 -12.88
N ASP A 287 16.45 20.16 -13.31
CA ASP A 287 17.61 20.62 -12.55
C ASP A 287 17.82 22.13 -12.72
N GLU A 288 17.33 22.92 -11.76
CA GLU A 288 17.48 24.39 -11.77
C GLU A 288 18.95 24.83 -11.75
N ALA A 289 19.85 24.07 -11.10
CA ALA A 289 21.25 24.44 -10.96
C ALA A 289 22.01 24.24 -12.27
N ALA A 290 21.78 23.11 -12.94
CA ALA A 290 22.32 22.87 -14.27
C ALA A 290 21.77 23.85 -15.33
N ASN A 291 20.59 24.43 -15.09
CA ASN A 291 19.88 25.27 -16.04
C ASN A 291 19.75 26.74 -15.61
N ALA A 292 20.66 27.25 -14.78
CA ALA A 292 20.61 28.63 -14.25
C ALA A 292 20.51 29.75 -15.32
N GLY A 293 20.90 29.46 -16.57
CA GLY A 293 20.79 30.39 -17.69
C GLY A 293 19.45 30.37 -18.44
N LEU A 294 18.53 29.45 -18.13
CA LEU A 294 17.22 29.36 -18.80
C LEU A 294 16.24 30.39 -18.22
N PRO A 295 15.46 31.12 -19.06
CA PRO A 295 14.44 32.02 -18.55
C PRO A 295 13.20 31.26 -18.09
N GLY A 296 12.85 31.33 -16.80
CA GLY A 296 11.62 30.72 -16.27
C GLY A 296 11.81 29.26 -15.84
N HIS A 297 11.94 29.06 -14.53
CA HIS A 297 12.29 27.78 -13.91
C HIS A 297 11.08 26.98 -13.39
N GLN A 298 9.86 27.48 -13.58
CA GLN A 298 8.64 26.79 -13.12
C GLN A 298 8.52 25.43 -13.81
N ALA A 299 8.46 24.36 -13.02
CA ALA A 299 8.56 22.99 -13.51
C ALA A 299 7.50 22.12 -12.85
N VAL A 300 6.34 22.03 -13.50
CA VAL A 300 5.14 21.40 -12.93
C VAL A 300 5.27 19.88 -13.00
N ALA A 301 5.02 19.19 -11.89
CA ALA A 301 4.86 17.73 -11.88
C ALA A 301 3.45 17.36 -12.33
N LEU A 302 2.42 17.93 -11.70
CA LEU A 302 1.02 17.68 -12.03
C LEU A 302 0.26 18.98 -12.30
N SER A 303 -0.31 19.08 -13.50
CA SER A 303 -1.35 20.06 -13.86
C SER A 303 -2.71 19.38 -13.85
N LEU A 304 -3.47 19.61 -12.77
CA LEU A 304 -4.76 18.99 -12.50
C LEU A 304 -5.91 19.94 -12.85
N GLY A 305 -6.64 19.61 -13.92
CA GLY A 305 -7.88 20.26 -14.35
C GLY A 305 -9.13 19.38 -14.22
N SER A 306 -9.00 18.17 -13.65
CA SER A 306 -10.10 17.22 -13.48
C SER A 306 -11.07 17.63 -12.38
N ASP A 307 -12.36 17.59 -12.70
CA ASP A 307 -13.42 17.60 -11.68
C ASP A 307 -13.53 16.23 -11.01
N ARG A 308 -13.77 16.21 -9.69
CA ARG A 308 -13.89 15.00 -8.85
C ARG A 308 -12.66 14.07 -8.90
N ALA A 309 -11.46 14.66 -8.93
CA ALA A 309 -10.23 13.89 -8.91
C ALA A 309 -9.92 13.33 -7.51
N VAL A 310 -9.46 12.08 -7.43
CA VAL A 310 -8.92 11.50 -6.20
C VAL A 310 -7.45 11.16 -6.42
N LEU A 311 -6.58 11.52 -5.50
CA LEU A 311 -5.18 11.14 -5.50
C LEU A 311 -4.88 10.58 -4.11
N ASP A 312 -4.53 9.30 -4.05
CA ASP A 312 -4.46 8.53 -2.81
C ASP A 312 -3.07 7.87 -2.74
N ASP A 313 -2.31 8.08 -1.67
CA ASP A 313 -0.95 7.53 -1.54
C ASP A 313 -0.05 7.86 -2.75
N VAL A 314 -0.03 9.14 -3.15
CA VAL A 314 0.73 9.64 -4.32
C VAL A 314 1.87 10.55 -3.88
N HIS A 315 3.02 10.42 -4.53
CA HIS A 315 4.12 11.36 -4.41
C HIS A 315 4.10 12.37 -5.57
N LEU A 316 4.08 13.67 -5.26
CA LEU A 316 4.22 14.75 -6.24
C LEU A 316 5.53 15.49 -5.96
N LEU A 317 6.50 15.34 -6.87
CA LEU A 317 7.87 15.80 -6.65
C LEU A 317 8.26 16.87 -7.66
N GLY A 318 8.81 17.98 -7.18
CA GLY A 318 9.38 19.01 -8.03
C GLY A 318 10.12 20.05 -7.19
N ASN A 319 10.39 21.20 -7.80
CA ASN A 319 10.91 22.39 -7.11
C ASN A 319 9.82 23.47 -7.15
N GLN A 320 10.00 24.46 -8.03
CA GLN A 320 9.06 25.56 -8.20
C GLN A 320 7.83 25.09 -8.99
N ASP A 321 6.64 25.43 -8.49
CA ASP A 321 5.34 25.15 -9.14
C ASP A 321 5.00 23.65 -9.28
N THR A 322 5.39 22.81 -8.32
CA THR A 322 5.22 21.34 -8.39
C THR A 322 3.79 20.88 -8.72
N LEU A 323 2.76 21.41 -8.06
CA LEU A 323 1.35 21.03 -8.26
C LEU A 323 0.50 22.25 -8.66
N TYR A 324 -0.04 22.21 -9.89
CA TYR A 324 -1.02 23.17 -10.37
C TYR A 324 -2.45 22.60 -10.27
N VAL A 325 -3.30 23.24 -9.46
CA VAL A 325 -4.74 22.93 -9.33
C VAL A 325 -5.55 23.98 -10.11
N ALA A 326 -5.95 23.64 -11.33
CA ALA A 326 -6.64 24.57 -12.24
C ALA A 326 -8.03 24.96 -11.72
N ASP A 327 -8.55 26.10 -12.20
CA ASP A 327 -9.83 26.68 -11.75
C ASP A 327 -11.06 25.75 -11.99
N SER A 328 -10.93 24.75 -12.87
CA SER A 328 -11.93 23.72 -13.16
C SER A 328 -11.90 22.54 -12.20
N ALA A 329 -10.83 22.37 -11.40
CA ALA A 329 -10.63 21.18 -10.60
C ALA A 329 -11.38 21.21 -9.26
N ARG A 330 -11.91 20.05 -8.88
CA ARG A 330 -12.25 19.69 -7.50
C ARG A 330 -11.54 18.38 -7.18
N ALA A 331 -10.68 18.38 -6.16
CA ALA A 331 -9.77 17.27 -5.93
C ALA A 331 -9.62 16.91 -4.44
N TYR A 332 -9.55 15.61 -4.15
CA TYR A 332 -9.20 15.06 -2.84
C TYR A 332 -7.85 14.37 -2.93
N PHE A 333 -6.90 14.86 -2.14
CA PHE A 333 -5.58 14.27 -1.94
C PHE A 333 -5.57 13.65 -0.54
N SER A 334 -5.37 12.33 -0.45
CA SER A 334 -5.30 11.59 0.81
C SER A 334 -3.97 10.87 0.95
N ASP A 335 -3.35 11.02 2.13
CA ASP A 335 -2.15 10.27 2.49
C ASP A 335 -0.99 10.46 1.48
N CYS A 336 -0.96 11.62 0.81
CA CYS A 336 0.03 11.96 -0.22
C CYS A 336 1.32 12.57 0.37
N TYR A 337 2.39 12.57 -0.43
CA TYR A 337 3.60 13.34 -0.18
C TYR A 337 3.82 14.36 -1.32
N ILE A 338 3.98 15.64 -1.00
CA ILE A 338 4.16 16.71 -1.98
C ILE A 338 5.40 17.51 -1.61
N ALA A 339 6.40 17.53 -2.49
CA ALA A 339 7.67 18.20 -2.25
C ALA A 339 7.93 19.32 -3.26
N GLY A 340 8.41 20.46 -2.77
CA GLY A 340 8.84 21.58 -3.62
C GLY A 340 9.39 22.76 -2.82
N ASP A 341 9.61 23.90 -3.50
CA ASP A 341 10.21 25.09 -2.90
C ASP A 341 9.33 26.36 -2.94
N VAL A 342 9.18 26.96 -4.11
CA VAL A 342 8.45 28.20 -4.38
C VAL A 342 7.11 27.83 -4.99
N ASP A 343 6.02 28.27 -4.35
CA ASP A 343 4.66 28.14 -4.85
C ASP A 343 4.26 26.70 -5.22
N TYR A 344 4.82 25.70 -4.53
CA TYR A 344 4.76 24.31 -5.01
C TYR A 344 3.36 23.68 -4.96
N VAL A 345 2.38 24.34 -4.32
CA VAL A 345 0.94 24.09 -4.50
C VAL A 345 0.24 25.39 -4.91
N PHE A 346 -0.22 25.48 -6.15
CA PHE A 346 -0.77 26.73 -6.69
C PHE A 346 -2.02 26.53 -7.57
N GLY A 347 -2.72 27.62 -7.83
CA GLY A 347 -3.92 27.63 -8.69
C GLY A 347 -5.22 27.95 -7.95
N GLY A 348 -6.36 27.88 -8.66
CA GLY A 348 -7.65 28.42 -8.21
C GLY A 348 -8.79 27.40 -8.10
N GLY A 349 -8.50 26.11 -8.27
CA GLY A 349 -9.46 25.03 -8.02
C GLY A 349 -9.75 24.81 -6.54
N THR A 350 -10.67 23.88 -6.26
CA THR A 350 -10.97 23.44 -4.90
C THR A 350 -10.20 22.15 -4.60
N ALA A 351 -9.28 22.17 -3.64
CA ALA A 351 -8.50 20.98 -3.28
C ALA A 351 -8.46 20.78 -1.77
N VAL A 352 -8.67 19.53 -1.35
CA VAL A 352 -8.48 19.10 0.03
C VAL A 352 -7.26 18.18 0.08
N PHE A 353 -6.31 18.52 0.95
CA PHE A 353 -5.12 17.74 1.29
C PHE A 353 -5.32 17.20 2.70
N ASP A 354 -5.62 15.91 2.82
CA ASP A 354 -5.98 15.25 4.07
C ASP A 354 -4.94 14.19 4.43
N ARG A 355 -4.32 14.31 5.61
CA ARG A 355 -3.19 13.46 6.05
C ARG A 355 -1.97 13.47 5.10
N CYS A 356 -1.82 14.52 4.29
CA CYS A 356 -0.67 14.64 3.40
C CYS A 356 0.58 15.14 4.16
N GLU A 357 1.76 14.82 3.63
CA GLU A 357 3.03 15.46 3.96
C GLU A 357 3.41 16.50 2.91
N LEU A 358 3.58 17.74 3.35
CA LEU A 358 3.96 18.88 2.54
C LEU A 358 5.42 19.18 2.86
N ARG A 359 6.34 18.73 2.01
CA ARG A 359 7.79 18.78 2.21
C ARG A 359 8.40 20.00 1.55
N GLN A 360 8.81 20.96 2.36
CA GLN A 360 9.61 22.09 1.91
C GLN A 360 11.07 21.69 1.66
N LEU A 361 11.56 21.94 0.43
CA LEU A 361 12.96 21.75 0.06
C LEU A 361 13.87 22.88 0.56
N VAL A 362 15.17 22.61 0.56
CA VAL A 362 16.21 23.39 1.26
C VAL A 362 16.24 24.88 0.92
N ARG A 363 15.82 25.26 -0.28
CA ARG A 363 15.73 26.66 -0.74
C ARG A 363 14.78 27.51 0.11
N GLY A 364 13.79 26.90 0.76
CA GLY A 364 12.67 27.62 1.38
C GLY A 364 11.73 28.19 0.31
N GLY A 365 10.86 29.12 0.69
CA GLY A 365 9.90 29.73 -0.24
C GLY A 365 8.48 29.78 0.30
N TYR A 366 7.53 29.31 -0.50
CA TYR A 366 6.10 29.42 -0.24
C TYR A 366 5.44 28.07 -0.47
N THR A 367 4.74 27.57 0.54
CA THR A 367 4.00 26.32 0.37
C THR A 367 2.85 26.47 -0.63
N THR A 368 2.15 27.61 -0.58
CA THR A 368 1.00 27.85 -1.48
C THR A 368 1.03 29.18 -2.22
N ALA A 369 0.54 29.15 -3.46
CA ALA A 369 0.18 30.33 -4.23
C ALA A 369 -1.25 30.20 -4.81
N ALA A 370 -2.25 30.31 -3.92
CA ALA A 370 -3.64 30.16 -4.32
C ALA A 370 -4.12 31.34 -5.18
N SER A 371 -4.98 31.07 -6.14
CA SER A 371 -5.62 32.04 -7.04
C SER A 371 -7.13 31.85 -7.12
N THR A 372 -7.73 31.30 -6.06
CA THR A 372 -9.15 31.01 -5.97
C THR A 372 -9.99 32.21 -6.44
N PRO A 373 -10.95 32.03 -7.37
CA PRO A 373 -11.85 33.10 -7.77
C PRO A 373 -12.60 33.67 -6.58
N THR A 374 -12.82 34.99 -6.55
CA THR A 374 -13.56 35.67 -5.47
C THR A 374 -15.01 35.17 -5.34
N THR A 375 -15.59 34.70 -6.43
CA THR A 375 -16.93 34.10 -6.49
C THR A 375 -16.98 32.68 -5.92
N ARG A 376 -15.84 32.03 -5.72
CA ARG A 376 -15.77 30.66 -5.20
C ARG A 376 -15.48 30.67 -3.71
N ARG A 377 -16.28 29.94 -2.94
CA ARG A 377 -16.16 29.88 -1.47
C ARG A 377 -14.89 29.15 -1.01
N TYR A 378 -14.58 28.02 -1.65
CA TYR A 378 -13.51 27.12 -1.24
C TYR A 378 -12.36 27.11 -2.27
N GLY A 379 -11.14 27.17 -1.78
CA GLY A 379 -9.88 26.99 -2.48
C GLY A 379 -9.16 25.78 -1.89
N PHE A 380 -8.07 26.00 -1.15
CA PHE A 380 -7.27 24.92 -0.58
C PHE A 380 -7.56 24.68 0.91
N LEU A 381 -7.76 23.42 1.28
CA LEU A 381 -7.85 22.96 2.66
C LEU A 381 -6.74 21.96 2.94
N PHE A 382 -5.86 22.26 3.89
CA PHE A 382 -4.94 21.31 4.49
C PHE A 382 -5.52 20.85 5.81
N HIS A 383 -5.84 19.58 5.92
CA HIS A 383 -6.53 18.97 7.04
C HIS A 383 -5.70 17.81 7.57
N ARG A 384 -5.42 17.79 8.88
CA ARG A 384 -4.64 16.71 9.53
C ARG A 384 -3.33 16.35 8.82
N SER A 385 -2.75 17.33 8.14
CA SER A 385 -1.55 17.18 7.33
C SER A 385 -0.31 17.55 8.14
N ARG A 386 0.87 17.22 7.62
CA ARG A 386 2.14 17.61 8.22
C ARG A 386 2.93 18.48 7.25
N PHE A 387 3.43 19.60 7.74
CA PHE A 387 4.34 20.48 7.01
C PHE A 387 5.73 20.19 7.55
N THR A 388 6.56 19.56 6.73
CA THR A 388 7.92 19.16 7.08
C THR A 388 8.90 19.80 6.10
N GLY A 389 10.21 19.73 6.36
CA GLY A 389 11.15 20.30 5.42
C GLY A 389 12.60 20.26 5.87
N THR A 390 13.50 20.40 4.92
CA THR A 390 14.96 20.58 5.14
C THR A 390 15.38 22.05 5.08
N ALA A 391 14.46 22.96 4.77
CA ALA A 391 14.72 24.39 4.79
C ALA A 391 15.07 24.89 6.20
N PRO A 392 15.88 25.96 6.33
CA PRO A 392 16.21 26.55 7.63
C PRO A 392 14.96 26.94 8.44
N ALA A 393 15.10 26.99 9.77
CA ALA A 393 14.01 27.44 10.64
C ALA A 393 13.51 28.84 10.23
N ALA A 394 12.19 29.05 10.28
CA ALA A 394 11.53 30.31 9.91
C ALA A 394 11.92 30.89 8.53
N SER A 395 12.16 30.04 7.53
CA SER A 395 12.49 30.43 6.15
C SER A 395 11.32 30.38 5.18
N THR A 396 10.23 29.68 5.53
CA THR A 396 9.11 29.40 4.63
C THR A 396 7.82 30.06 5.06
N HIS A 397 7.07 30.57 4.09
CA HIS A 397 5.70 31.03 4.25
C HIS A 397 4.71 29.87 3.98
N LEU A 398 3.61 29.81 4.73
CA LEU A 398 2.46 28.97 4.41
C LEU A 398 1.86 29.35 3.04
N GLY A 399 1.93 30.62 2.65
CA GLY A 399 1.57 31.01 1.30
C GLY A 399 1.51 32.50 1.01
N ARG A 400 1.18 32.79 -0.25
CA ARG A 400 0.94 34.13 -0.80
C ARG A 400 -0.20 34.11 -1.81
N PRO A 401 -0.94 35.22 -2.01
CA PRO A 401 -2.11 35.22 -2.88
C PRO A 401 -1.73 35.52 -4.33
N TRP A 402 -1.66 34.52 -5.22
CA TRP A 402 -1.43 34.76 -6.64
C TRP A 402 -2.55 35.61 -7.28
N ARG A 403 -3.77 35.53 -6.74
CA ARG A 403 -4.86 36.47 -7.01
C ARG A 403 -5.54 36.87 -5.71
N GLN A 404 -6.15 38.07 -5.66
CA GLN A 404 -6.73 38.62 -4.44
C GLN A 404 -7.80 37.73 -3.75
N GLY A 405 -8.51 36.90 -4.53
CA GLY A 405 -9.51 35.97 -4.02
C GLY A 405 -8.96 34.69 -3.37
N ALA A 406 -7.63 34.51 -3.36
CA ALA A 406 -6.93 33.35 -2.80
C ALA A 406 -7.53 32.89 -1.47
N GLN A 407 -7.77 31.60 -1.34
CA GLN A 407 -8.34 31.01 -0.13
C GLN A 407 -7.54 29.77 0.24
N VAL A 408 -7.03 29.77 1.48
CA VAL A 408 -6.25 28.67 2.05
C VAL A 408 -6.63 28.52 3.52
N VAL A 409 -6.95 27.31 3.94
CA VAL A 409 -7.12 26.95 5.35
C VAL A 409 -6.15 25.84 5.72
N VAL A 410 -5.38 26.03 6.79
CA VAL A 410 -4.55 24.99 7.38
C VAL A 410 -5.11 24.64 8.76
N ARG A 411 -5.63 23.43 8.94
CA ARG A 411 -6.30 23.03 10.17
C ARG A 411 -5.87 21.67 10.69
N GLU A 412 -5.83 21.57 12.02
CA GLU A 412 -5.50 20.35 12.77
C GLU A 412 -4.22 19.69 12.25
N SER A 413 -3.30 20.50 11.74
CA SER A 413 -2.11 20.06 11.02
C SER A 413 -0.86 20.37 11.85
N ALA A 414 0.18 19.56 11.68
CA ALA A 414 1.48 19.77 12.33
C ALA A 414 2.38 20.65 11.48
N LEU A 415 2.85 21.78 12.01
CA LEU A 415 3.72 22.74 11.33
C LEU A 415 5.15 22.64 11.85
N GLY A 416 6.09 22.28 10.98
CA GLY A 416 7.52 22.19 11.29
C GLY A 416 8.20 23.56 11.49
N ALA A 417 9.41 23.54 12.04
CA ALA A 417 10.12 24.75 12.46
C ALA A 417 10.57 25.67 11.31
N HIS A 418 10.55 25.17 10.07
CA HIS A 418 10.85 25.95 8.87
C HIS A 418 9.77 26.99 8.55
N ILE A 419 8.53 26.80 9.03
CA ILE A 419 7.45 27.77 8.86
C ILE A 419 7.71 29.03 9.68
N LYS A 420 7.57 30.20 9.05
CA LYS A 420 7.69 31.51 9.68
C LYS A 420 6.57 31.71 10.71
N GLY A 421 6.94 31.80 11.99
CA GLY A 421 5.99 32.02 13.08
C GLY A 421 5.32 33.40 13.04
N ALA A 422 6.08 34.49 12.85
CA ALA A 422 5.56 35.86 12.94
C ALA A 422 4.84 36.34 11.66
N GLN A 423 5.21 35.81 10.50
CA GLN A 423 4.69 36.21 9.20
C GLN A 423 4.56 34.99 8.27
N PRO A 424 3.67 34.02 8.56
CA PRO A 424 3.51 32.84 7.72
C PRO A 424 2.87 33.16 6.36
N TRP A 425 2.17 34.28 6.23
CA TRP A 425 1.54 34.72 4.98
C TRP A 425 2.24 35.97 4.44
N THR A 426 2.34 36.12 3.12
CA THR A 426 2.94 37.33 2.52
C THR A 426 2.27 37.72 1.20
N ASP A 427 2.60 38.90 0.69
CA ASP A 427 2.01 39.47 -0.51
C ASP A 427 2.60 38.85 -1.78
N MET A 428 1.85 38.94 -2.89
CA MET A 428 2.35 38.62 -4.22
C MET A 428 1.93 39.71 -5.20
N GLY A 429 2.90 40.54 -5.60
CA GLY A 429 2.61 41.71 -6.43
C GLY A 429 1.65 42.65 -5.73
N THR A 430 0.52 42.97 -6.38
CA THR A 430 -0.52 43.86 -5.84
C THR A 430 -1.56 43.15 -4.98
N ALA A 431 -1.59 41.82 -4.98
CA ALA A 431 -2.49 41.05 -4.14
C ALA A 431 -1.90 40.93 -2.73
N THR A 432 -2.64 41.41 -1.74
CA THR A 432 -2.18 41.43 -0.35
C THR A 432 -2.73 40.27 0.45
N TRP A 433 -1.92 39.73 1.37
CA TRP A 433 -2.33 38.59 2.21
C TRP A 433 -3.46 38.95 3.18
N GLN A 434 -3.53 40.21 3.63
CA GLN A 434 -4.58 40.68 4.53
C GLN A 434 -5.96 40.67 3.87
N ASN A 435 -6.00 40.90 2.55
CA ASN A 435 -7.23 40.89 1.76
C ASN A 435 -7.52 39.50 1.17
N ALA A 436 -6.61 38.53 1.34
CA ALA A 436 -6.82 37.13 0.98
C ALA A 436 -7.57 36.39 2.10
N ARG A 437 -8.09 35.20 1.79
CA ARG A 437 -8.89 34.39 2.71
C ARG A 437 -8.04 33.28 3.32
N PHE A 438 -6.95 33.67 4.00
CA PHE A 438 -6.05 32.75 4.69
C PHE A 438 -6.46 32.57 6.14
N ARG A 439 -6.62 31.32 6.60
CA ARG A 439 -6.98 31.02 8.00
C ARG A 439 -6.25 29.77 8.51
N GLU A 440 -6.12 29.69 9.83
CA GLU A 440 -5.56 28.54 10.54
C GLU A 440 -6.52 28.04 11.64
N PHE A 441 -6.43 26.77 12.04
CA PHE A 441 -7.25 26.23 13.13
C PHE A 441 -6.57 25.05 13.85
N ARG A 442 -6.29 25.19 15.16
CA ARG A 442 -5.77 24.11 16.02
C ARG A 442 -4.55 23.37 15.42
N ASN A 443 -3.68 24.10 14.73
CA ASN A 443 -2.42 23.56 14.26
C ASN A 443 -1.45 23.35 15.44
N THR A 444 -0.56 22.38 15.32
CA THR A 444 0.42 22.02 16.35
C THR A 444 1.84 22.07 15.80
N GLY A 445 2.86 21.91 16.65
CA GLY A 445 4.27 21.88 16.24
C GLY A 445 4.97 23.24 16.31
N PRO A 446 6.31 23.27 16.13
CA PRO A 446 7.15 24.45 16.36
C PRO A 446 6.90 25.62 15.39
N GLY A 447 6.31 25.37 14.21
CA GLY A 447 5.87 26.40 13.27
C GLY A 447 4.45 26.91 13.52
N ALA A 448 3.69 26.28 14.43
CA ALA A 448 2.33 26.69 14.78
C ALA A 448 2.34 27.78 15.85
N GLY A 449 1.25 28.56 15.90
CA GLY A 449 1.10 29.65 16.85
C GLY A 449 -0.09 30.53 16.50
N THR A 450 -0.27 31.58 17.30
CA THR A 450 -1.29 32.61 17.10
C THR A 450 -0.63 33.98 17.01
N GLY A 451 -1.32 34.96 16.43
CA GLY A 451 -0.80 36.33 16.32
C GLY A 451 -1.57 37.17 15.31
N PRO A 452 -1.29 38.48 15.23
CA PRO A 452 -2.00 39.41 14.34
C PRO A 452 -1.87 39.03 12.86
N ASN A 453 -0.80 38.35 12.48
CA ASN A 453 -0.55 37.89 11.11
C ASN A 453 -0.92 36.42 10.89
N ARG A 454 -1.71 35.83 11.80
CA ARG A 454 -2.16 34.42 11.72
C ARG A 454 -3.66 34.32 11.97
N PRO A 455 -4.50 34.74 11.02
CA PRO A 455 -5.95 34.72 11.20
C PRO A 455 -6.46 33.33 11.58
N GLN A 456 -7.14 33.20 12.72
CA GLN A 456 -7.65 31.92 13.22
C GLN A 456 -9.12 31.73 12.84
N LEU A 457 -9.56 30.48 12.64
CA LEU A 457 -10.97 30.13 12.69
C LEU A 457 -11.40 29.94 14.16
N SER A 458 -12.63 30.35 14.47
CA SER A 458 -13.33 29.87 15.66
C SER A 458 -13.83 28.42 15.45
N ASP A 459 -14.18 27.73 16.53
CA ASP A 459 -14.77 26.38 16.45
C ASP A 459 -16.05 26.36 15.58
N ALA A 460 -16.90 27.38 15.72
CA ALA A 460 -18.14 27.51 14.95
C ALA A 460 -17.86 27.73 13.44
N GLU A 461 -16.87 28.55 13.11
CA GLU A 461 -16.45 28.71 11.71
C GLU A 461 -15.84 27.41 11.17
N ALA A 462 -14.99 26.74 11.95
CA ALA A 462 -14.32 25.51 11.56
C ALA A 462 -15.30 24.38 11.19
N ALA A 463 -16.50 24.34 11.76
CA ALA A 463 -17.58 23.44 11.33
C ALA A 463 -17.99 23.65 9.85
N GLY A 464 -17.72 24.84 9.29
CA GLY A 464 -17.92 25.19 7.89
C GLY A 464 -16.76 24.85 6.96
N TYR A 465 -15.61 24.40 7.47
CA TYR A 465 -14.38 24.15 6.71
C TYR A 465 -13.92 22.69 6.82
N THR A 466 -14.81 21.74 6.51
CA THR A 466 -14.49 20.30 6.51
C THR A 466 -14.20 19.80 5.09
N PRO A 467 -13.43 18.70 4.94
CA PRO A 467 -13.22 18.03 3.64
C PRO A 467 -14.53 17.83 2.85
N GLN A 468 -15.57 17.31 3.52
CA GLN A 468 -16.87 17.02 2.89
C GLN A 468 -17.53 18.30 2.34
N ARG A 469 -17.46 19.42 3.07
CA ARG A 469 -18.06 20.69 2.62
C ARG A 469 -17.31 21.31 1.45
N TYR A 470 -15.98 21.15 1.40
CA TYR A 470 -15.17 21.63 0.28
C TYR A 470 -15.54 20.89 -1.01
N LEU A 471 -15.69 19.57 -0.92
CA LEU A 471 -15.79 18.70 -2.09
C LEU A 471 -17.22 18.53 -2.60
N ALA A 472 -18.22 18.69 -1.73
CA ALA A 472 -19.64 18.53 -2.05
C ALA A 472 -20.07 19.23 -3.35
N GLY A 473 -19.61 20.46 -3.59
CA GLY A 473 -20.06 21.26 -4.73
C GLY A 473 -21.58 21.30 -4.88
N GLY A 474 -22.06 21.33 -6.13
CA GLY A 474 -23.49 21.27 -6.43
C GLY A 474 -24.05 19.84 -6.53
N ASP A 475 -23.19 18.83 -6.64
CA ASP A 475 -23.54 17.42 -6.87
C ASP A 475 -23.44 16.54 -5.62
N GLY A 476 -23.08 17.11 -4.47
CA GLY A 476 -22.92 16.39 -3.21
C GLY A 476 -21.70 15.45 -3.16
N TRP A 477 -20.72 15.62 -4.06
CA TRP A 477 -19.56 14.73 -4.16
C TRP A 477 -18.80 14.62 -2.83
N ASN A 478 -18.62 13.40 -2.33
CA ASN A 478 -17.99 13.15 -1.05
C ASN A 478 -17.03 11.95 -1.13
N PRO A 479 -15.79 12.14 -1.58
CA PRO A 479 -14.78 11.07 -1.62
C PRO A 479 -14.17 10.76 -0.24
N VAL A 480 -14.50 11.56 0.78
CA VAL A 480 -13.98 11.43 2.16
C VAL A 480 -14.76 10.40 2.96
N SER A 481 -16.03 10.20 2.60
CA SER A 481 -16.90 9.18 3.16
C SER A 481 -17.05 8.09 2.12
N THR A 482 -16.50 6.91 2.38
CA THR A 482 -16.81 5.73 1.59
C THR A 482 -18.28 5.29 1.77
N GLY A 483 -19.01 5.91 2.70
CA GLY A 483 -20.36 5.47 3.09
C GLY A 483 -20.31 4.24 4.00
N TRP A 484 -19.12 3.66 4.18
CA TRP A 484 -18.87 2.50 5.03
C TRP A 484 -18.22 2.92 6.35
N PRO A 485 -18.58 2.28 7.47
CA PRO A 485 -17.92 2.54 8.75
C PRO A 485 -16.40 2.30 8.66
N SER A 486 -15.61 3.11 9.35
CA SER A 486 -14.15 2.92 9.51
C SER A 486 -13.78 2.24 10.84
N THR A 487 -14.78 1.96 11.68
CA THR A 487 -14.65 1.21 12.94
C THR A 487 -15.70 0.10 12.97
N PRO A 488 -15.43 -1.04 13.61
CA PRO A 488 -16.44 -2.09 13.79
C PRO A 488 -17.60 -1.59 14.66
N ASP A 489 -18.79 -2.14 14.42
CA ASP A 489 -19.79 -2.29 15.46
C ASP A 489 -19.48 -3.58 16.25
N GLY A 490 -20.06 -3.77 17.43
CA GLY A 490 -19.91 -5.04 18.14
C GLY A 490 -18.66 -5.17 19.01
N PHE A 491 -18.35 -6.42 19.40
CA PHE A 491 -17.32 -6.69 20.38
C PHE A 491 -15.90 -6.33 19.92
N ALA A 492 -15.62 -6.26 18.62
CA ALA A 492 -14.33 -5.74 18.14
C ALA A 492 -14.13 -4.24 18.44
N ALA A 493 -15.20 -3.50 18.75
CA ALA A 493 -15.14 -2.08 19.11
C ALA A 493 -14.99 -1.85 20.63
N VAL A 494 -15.17 -2.89 21.43
CA VAL A 494 -15.19 -2.77 22.90
C VAL A 494 -13.78 -2.77 23.44
N ALA A 495 -13.49 -1.84 24.35
CA ALA A 495 -12.21 -1.80 25.03
C ALA A 495 -11.99 -3.04 25.91
N GLY A 496 -10.81 -3.66 25.80
CA GLY A 496 -10.45 -4.85 26.55
C GLY A 496 -9.03 -5.29 26.26
N LEU A 497 -8.43 -6.06 27.18
CA LEU A 497 -7.11 -6.69 26.98
C LEU A 497 -6.00 -5.71 26.50
N GLY A 498 -6.04 -4.45 26.98
CA GLY A 498 -5.05 -3.41 26.65
C GLY A 498 -5.33 -2.62 25.37
N LEU A 499 -6.46 -2.83 24.69
CA LEU A 499 -6.88 -2.08 23.51
C LEU A 499 -8.17 -1.30 23.77
N SER A 500 -8.35 -0.17 23.09
CA SER A 500 -9.59 0.62 23.12
C SER A 500 -10.64 0.16 22.11
N GLY A 501 -10.27 -0.76 21.21
CA GLY A 501 -11.04 -1.23 20.08
C GLY A 501 -10.09 -1.73 18.98
N THR A 502 -10.65 -2.21 17.86
CA THR A 502 -9.90 -2.70 16.71
C THR A 502 -9.63 -1.56 15.73
N THR A 503 -8.36 -1.28 15.46
CA THR A 503 -7.88 -0.28 14.49
C THR A 503 -7.02 -0.89 13.38
N GLY A 504 -6.62 -2.16 13.52
CA GLY A 504 -5.78 -2.86 12.55
C GLY A 504 -4.40 -2.23 12.43
N GLY A 505 -3.94 -2.05 11.19
CA GLY A 505 -2.65 -1.43 10.87
C GLY A 505 -2.64 0.09 10.85
N GLN A 506 -3.71 0.75 11.32
CA GLN A 506 -3.82 2.19 11.32
C GLN A 506 -2.60 2.86 11.98
N GLY A 507 -2.01 3.84 11.30
CA GLY A 507 -0.81 4.56 11.73
C GLY A 507 0.51 3.92 11.30
N GLY A 508 0.46 2.71 10.72
CA GLY A 508 1.58 2.09 9.98
C GLY A 508 1.63 2.54 8.52
N PRO A 509 2.68 2.14 7.77
CA PRO A 509 2.75 2.40 6.34
C PRO A 509 1.66 1.64 5.58
N THR A 510 1.25 2.21 4.44
CA THR A 510 0.43 1.53 3.45
C THR A 510 1.34 0.88 2.41
N VAL A 511 1.03 -0.37 2.03
CA VAL A 511 1.76 -1.12 0.99
C VAL A 511 0.76 -1.79 0.07
N THR A 512 1.08 -1.88 -1.23
CA THR A 512 0.24 -2.60 -2.20
C THR A 512 0.92 -3.89 -2.64
N VAL A 513 0.27 -5.01 -2.42
CA VAL A 513 0.80 -6.35 -2.74
C VAL A 513 0.06 -6.95 -3.94
N THR A 514 0.82 -7.58 -4.83
CA THR A 514 0.28 -8.25 -6.03
C THR A 514 0.70 -9.71 -6.15
N ASP A 515 1.51 -10.19 -5.20
CA ASP A 515 2.02 -11.55 -5.17
C ASP A 515 2.07 -12.08 -3.73
N GLN A 516 2.26 -13.39 -3.60
CA GLN A 516 2.24 -14.06 -2.31
C GLN A 516 3.44 -13.69 -1.44
N ALA A 517 4.62 -13.48 -2.01
CA ALA A 517 5.83 -13.22 -1.24
C ALA A 517 5.76 -11.85 -0.56
N SER A 518 5.26 -10.82 -1.26
CA SER A 518 5.01 -9.50 -0.69
C SER A 518 3.90 -9.55 0.37
N LEU A 519 2.80 -10.25 0.13
CA LEU A 519 1.75 -10.45 1.14
C LEU A 519 2.29 -11.10 2.41
N GLU A 520 3.05 -12.20 2.29
CA GLU A 520 3.64 -12.91 3.44
C GLU A 520 4.63 -12.04 4.20
N ARG A 521 5.49 -11.30 3.49
CA ARG A 521 6.47 -10.39 4.08
C ARG A 521 5.80 -9.36 4.98
N TYR A 522 4.77 -8.68 4.47
CA TYR A 522 4.12 -7.60 5.22
C TYR A 522 3.16 -8.12 6.28
N ALA A 523 2.44 -9.22 6.00
CA ALA A 523 1.53 -9.83 6.98
C ALA A 523 2.25 -10.34 8.22
N ALA A 524 3.45 -10.92 8.06
CA ALA A 524 4.25 -11.45 9.16
C ALA A 524 5.10 -10.39 9.90
N ALA A 525 5.18 -9.15 9.40
CA ALA A 525 6.02 -8.11 9.97
C ALA A 525 5.54 -7.64 11.36
N ALA A 526 6.48 -7.31 12.25
CA ALA A 526 6.13 -6.72 13.55
C ALA A 526 5.60 -5.27 13.44
N THR A 527 6.01 -4.55 12.39
CA THR A 527 5.54 -3.19 12.11
C THR A 527 4.04 -3.21 11.77
N PRO A 528 3.23 -2.25 12.26
CA PRO A 528 1.86 -2.10 11.78
C PRO A 528 1.82 -1.81 10.28
N TYR A 529 0.90 -2.42 9.54
CA TYR A 529 0.75 -2.18 8.10
C TYR A 529 -0.71 -2.16 7.66
N VAL A 530 -1.03 -1.26 6.74
CA VAL A 530 -2.20 -1.35 5.87
C VAL A 530 -1.74 -2.01 4.56
N ILE A 531 -2.13 -3.27 4.37
CA ILE A 531 -1.72 -4.12 3.25
C ILE A 531 -2.87 -4.18 2.25
N ARG A 532 -2.67 -3.57 1.09
CA ARG A 532 -3.65 -3.47 0.02
C ARG A 532 -3.42 -4.58 -0.99
N VAL A 533 -4.36 -5.51 -1.13
CA VAL A 533 -4.28 -6.61 -2.09
C VAL A 533 -4.85 -6.16 -3.44
N ALA A 534 -3.96 -5.97 -4.42
CA ALA A 534 -4.33 -5.51 -5.75
C ALA A 534 -4.41 -6.69 -6.73
N GLY A 535 -5.61 -7.23 -6.91
CA GLY A 535 -5.87 -8.37 -7.78
C GLY A 535 -5.71 -9.73 -7.10
N ARG A 536 -5.64 -10.79 -7.91
CA ARG A 536 -5.55 -12.17 -7.44
C ARG A 536 -4.12 -12.56 -7.09
N ILE A 537 -3.93 -13.04 -5.87
CA ILE A 537 -2.75 -13.75 -5.40
C ILE A 537 -3.09 -15.24 -5.31
N THR A 538 -2.43 -16.07 -6.12
CA THR A 538 -2.54 -17.53 -6.03
C THR A 538 -1.56 -18.05 -4.99
N VAL A 539 -2.06 -18.64 -3.93
CA VAL A 539 -1.26 -19.12 -2.80
C VAL A 539 -0.70 -20.51 -3.09
N GLN A 540 0.59 -20.68 -2.79
CA GLN A 540 1.33 -21.94 -2.90
C GLN A 540 2.12 -22.24 -1.60
N PRO A 541 2.14 -23.50 -1.13
CA PRO A 541 1.36 -24.63 -1.64
C PRO A 541 -0.15 -24.38 -1.49
N PHE A 542 -0.93 -25.06 -2.33
CA PHE A 542 -2.39 -25.07 -2.25
C PHE A 542 -2.85 -25.30 -0.81
N GLY A 543 -3.80 -24.51 -0.33
CA GLY A 543 -4.36 -24.63 1.01
C GLY A 543 -3.56 -23.94 2.10
N LYS A 544 -2.39 -23.35 1.80
CA LYS A 544 -1.61 -22.62 2.82
C LYS A 544 -2.42 -21.46 3.40
N GLU A 545 -2.44 -21.40 4.72
CA GLU A 545 -2.89 -20.23 5.46
C GLU A 545 -1.67 -19.34 5.75
N ILE A 546 -1.72 -18.09 5.28
CA ILE A 546 -0.66 -17.12 5.46
C ILE A 546 -0.72 -16.57 6.90
N PRO A 547 0.35 -16.69 7.71
CA PRO A 547 0.36 -16.13 9.05
C PRO A 547 0.25 -14.60 9.03
N VAL A 548 -0.63 -14.06 9.87
CA VAL A 548 -0.86 -12.62 10.04
C VAL A 548 -0.47 -12.23 11.46
N ALA A 549 0.50 -11.34 11.60
CA ALA A 549 0.94 -10.78 12.88
C ALA A 549 -0.07 -9.76 13.42
N SER A 550 0.17 -9.27 14.64
CA SER A 550 -0.66 -8.21 15.24
C SER A 550 -0.57 -6.88 14.47
N ASP A 551 -1.57 -6.03 14.68
CA ASP A 551 -1.62 -4.65 14.16
C ASP A 551 -1.58 -4.61 12.61
N LYS A 552 -2.49 -5.35 11.98
CA LYS A 552 -2.59 -5.44 10.52
C LYS A 552 -3.97 -5.05 10.02
N THR A 553 -4.00 -4.32 8.92
CA THR A 553 -5.17 -4.22 8.05
C THR A 553 -4.81 -4.90 6.74
N ILE A 554 -5.56 -5.91 6.33
CA ILE A 554 -5.43 -6.51 4.99
C ILE A 554 -6.72 -6.20 4.24
N ILE A 555 -6.61 -5.41 3.17
CA ILE A 555 -7.75 -4.83 2.48
C ILE A 555 -7.67 -5.04 0.96
N GLY A 556 -8.76 -5.45 0.32
CA GLY A 556 -8.81 -5.57 -1.14
C GLY A 556 -8.94 -4.20 -1.82
N VAL A 557 -8.18 -3.98 -2.90
CA VAL A 557 -8.30 -2.77 -3.74
C VAL A 557 -9.51 -2.90 -4.66
N GLY A 558 -10.49 -2.01 -4.49
CA GLY A 558 -11.76 -2.09 -5.22
C GLY A 558 -12.45 -3.43 -4.98
N THR A 559 -12.88 -4.11 -6.05
CA THR A 559 -13.52 -5.44 -5.93
C THR A 559 -12.64 -6.60 -6.39
N THR A 560 -11.36 -6.35 -6.67
CA THR A 560 -10.47 -7.33 -7.34
C THR A 560 -9.48 -8.02 -6.41
N GLY A 561 -9.28 -7.52 -5.19
CA GLY A 561 -8.39 -8.16 -4.22
C GLY A 561 -8.83 -9.58 -3.88
N GLU A 562 -7.98 -10.57 -4.17
CA GLU A 562 -8.31 -11.98 -3.98
C GLU A 562 -7.12 -12.79 -3.45
N ILE A 563 -7.36 -13.60 -2.43
CA ILE A 563 -6.46 -14.66 -1.94
C ILE A 563 -7.03 -15.99 -2.43
N PHE A 564 -6.45 -16.52 -3.50
CA PHE A 564 -6.93 -17.69 -4.21
C PHE A 564 -6.12 -18.93 -3.84
N GLN A 565 -6.80 -20.04 -3.54
CA GLN A 565 -6.20 -21.32 -3.15
C GLN A 565 -5.38 -21.27 -1.84
N GLY A 566 -5.72 -20.35 -0.95
CA GLY A 566 -5.15 -20.27 0.40
C GLY A 566 -6.05 -19.48 1.34
N GLY A 567 -5.54 -19.22 2.54
CA GLY A 567 -6.24 -18.51 3.60
C GLY A 567 -5.33 -17.62 4.43
N LEU A 568 -5.85 -17.12 5.55
CA LEU A 568 -5.13 -16.30 6.52
C LEU A 568 -5.19 -16.94 7.92
N GLN A 569 -4.07 -17.00 8.62
CA GLN A 569 -3.98 -17.56 9.97
C GLN A 569 -3.60 -16.49 11.00
N LEU A 570 -4.49 -16.28 11.97
CA LEU A 570 -4.32 -15.34 13.07
C LEU A 570 -4.13 -16.14 14.35
N LYS A 571 -2.87 -16.39 14.74
CA LYS A 571 -2.53 -17.20 15.90
C LYS A 571 -1.89 -16.37 17.00
N ASP A 572 -2.53 -16.29 18.16
CA ASP A 572 -2.09 -15.54 19.35
C ASP A 572 -1.78 -14.05 19.04
N VAL A 573 -2.59 -13.45 18.17
CA VAL A 573 -2.41 -12.07 17.67
C VAL A 573 -3.57 -11.17 18.05
N ARG A 574 -3.35 -9.87 17.94
CA ARG A 574 -4.37 -8.87 18.26
C ARG A 574 -4.46 -7.75 17.24
N ASN A 575 -5.59 -7.05 17.27
CA ASN A 575 -5.80 -5.82 16.50
C ASN A 575 -5.62 -6.05 14.99
N VAL A 576 -6.50 -6.87 14.41
CA VAL A 576 -6.43 -7.23 12.98
C VAL A 576 -7.75 -6.88 12.28
N VAL A 577 -7.65 -6.24 11.12
CA VAL A 577 -8.76 -5.97 10.20
C VAL A 577 -8.53 -6.73 8.90
N ILE A 578 -9.50 -7.55 8.48
CA ILE A 578 -9.51 -8.21 7.17
C ILE A 578 -10.76 -7.73 6.45
N ARG A 579 -10.56 -7.00 5.34
CA ARG A 579 -11.65 -6.25 4.72
C ARG A 579 -11.66 -6.33 3.20
N ASN A 580 -12.84 -6.33 2.59
CA ASN A 580 -12.99 -6.08 1.16
C ASN A 580 -12.30 -7.10 0.22
N LEU A 581 -12.06 -8.34 0.67
CA LEU A 581 -11.35 -9.37 -0.10
C LEU A 581 -12.27 -10.47 -0.60
N THR A 582 -11.88 -11.15 -1.68
CA THR A 582 -12.33 -12.52 -1.95
C THR A 582 -11.29 -13.52 -1.43
N ILE A 583 -11.69 -14.53 -0.65
CA ILE A 583 -10.77 -15.52 -0.09
C ILE A 583 -11.36 -16.94 -0.21
N GLY A 584 -10.53 -17.90 -0.60
CA GLY A 584 -10.87 -19.33 -0.58
C GLY A 584 -10.47 -20.07 -1.86
N ASN A 585 -11.35 -20.94 -2.37
CA ASN A 585 -11.07 -21.90 -3.44
C ASN A 585 -10.03 -22.99 -3.06
N THR A 586 -10.07 -23.45 -1.81
CA THR A 586 -9.28 -24.57 -1.28
C THR A 586 -10.09 -25.87 -1.15
N TYR A 587 -11.33 -25.90 -1.66
CA TYR A 587 -12.21 -27.07 -1.69
C TYR A 587 -11.58 -28.27 -2.43
N ASP A 588 -11.56 -29.44 -1.78
CA ASP A 588 -11.19 -30.72 -2.37
C ASP A 588 -12.43 -31.61 -2.55
N PRO A 589 -12.77 -32.03 -3.78
CA PRO A 589 -13.90 -32.94 -4.01
C PRO A 589 -13.73 -34.32 -3.36
N ASN A 590 -12.50 -34.74 -3.03
CA ASN A 590 -12.24 -36.00 -2.33
C ASN A 590 -12.39 -35.88 -0.81
N ASP A 591 -12.48 -34.65 -0.29
CA ASP A 591 -12.75 -34.36 1.11
C ASP A 591 -13.89 -33.32 1.23
N PRO A 592 -15.12 -33.68 0.86
CA PRO A 592 -16.24 -32.75 0.85
C PRO A 592 -16.62 -32.26 2.26
N ASP A 593 -16.16 -32.95 3.30
CA ASP A 593 -16.40 -32.56 4.68
C ASP A 593 -15.33 -31.63 5.26
N GLY A 594 -14.17 -31.52 4.61
CA GLY A 594 -13.05 -30.72 5.06
C GLY A 594 -12.51 -31.22 6.38
N LYS A 595 -11.92 -32.42 6.38
CA LYS A 595 -11.39 -33.12 7.55
C LYS A 595 -9.91 -33.47 7.44
N CYS A 596 -9.35 -33.48 6.25
CA CYS A 596 -7.97 -33.89 6.04
C CYS A 596 -6.98 -32.77 6.37
N CYS A 597 -7.35 -31.52 6.13
CA CYS A 597 -6.51 -30.35 6.30
C CYS A 597 -7.30 -29.12 6.79
N ASP A 598 -6.69 -28.34 7.68
CA ASP A 598 -7.14 -26.99 8.06
C ASP A 598 -6.82 -26.05 6.88
N HIS A 599 -7.66 -26.08 5.84
CA HIS A 599 -7.58 -25.19 4.69
C HIS A 599 -8.69 -24.13 4.79
N ASP A 600 -8.66 -23.36 5.87
CA ASP A 600 -9.67 -22.34 6.14
C ASP A 600 -9.46 -21.11 5.25
N ALA A 601 -10.52 -20.35 4.99
CA ALA A 601 -10.33 -19.03 4.37
C ALA A 601 -9.69 -18.06 5.39
N ILE A 602 -10.19 -18.06 6.63
CA ILE A 602 -9.61 -17.31 7.75
C ILE A 602 -9.70 -18.17 9.01
N GLN A 603 -8.55 -18.51 9.57
CA GLN A 603 -8.40 -19.25 10.83
C GLN A 603 -7.93 -18.29 11.93
N MET A 604 -8.56 -18.33 13.11
CA MET A 604 -8.20 -17.51 14.28
C MET A 604 -8.10 -18.39 15.52
N ASP A 605 -6.93 -18.37 16.17
CA ASP A 605 -6.60 -19.16 17.34
C ASP A 605 -6.04 -18.23 18.42
N GLY A 606 -6.74 -18.08 19.55
CA GLY A 606 -6.28 -17.19 20.64
C GLY A 606 -6.23 -15.71 20.27
N ALA A 607 -6.83 -15.30 19.15
CA ALA A 607 -6.75 -13.93 18.68
C ALA A 607 -7.71 -13.00 19.44
N HIS A 608 -7.42 -11.70 19.48
CA HIS A 608 -8.39 -10.74 20.00
C HIS A 608 -8.43 -9.39 19.31
N HIS A 609 -9.58 -8.72 19.34
CA HIS A 609 -9.82 -7.46 18.62
C HIS A 609 -9.61 -7.67 17.13
N VAL A 610 -10.52 -8.44 16.54
CA VAL A 610 -10.48 -8.81 15.12
C VAL A 610 -11.77 -8.36 14.43
N TRP A 611 -11.63 -7.68 13.30
CA TRP A 611 -12.75 -7.24 12.48
C TRP A 611 -12.66 -7.83 11.07
N ILE A 612 -13.65 -8.64 10.70
CA ILE A 612 -13.77 -9.28 9.39
C ILE A 612 -14.95 -8.65 8.66
N ASP A 613 -14.70 -7.84 7.63
CA ASP A 613 -15.72 -6.94 7.07
C ASP A 613 -15.78 -6.92 5.53
N HIS A 614 -16.97 -6.96 4.93
CA HIS A 614 -17.14 -6.83 3.47
C HIS A 614 -16.30 -7.82 2.62
N ASN A 615 -16.04 -9.03 3.12
CA ASN A 615 -15.34 -10.06 2.36
C ASN A 615 -16.30 -11.01 1.67
N ARG A 616 -15.84 -11.65 0.60
CA ARG A 616 -16.45 -12.85 0.01
C ARG A 616 -15.61 -14.06 0.37
N LEU A 617 -16.13 -14.96 1.19
CA LEU A 617 -15.46 -16.20 1.56
C LEU A 617 -16.20 -17.37 0.90
N THR A 618 -15.48 -18.16 0.09
CA THR A 618 -16.14 -19.23 -0.67
C THR A 618 -15.26 -20.43 -0.96
N ARG A 619 -15.88 -21.62 -0.99
CA ARG A 619 -15.24 -22.88 -1.40
C ARG A 619 -13.90 -23.12 -0.69
N ALA A 620 -13.83 -22.87 0.61
CA ALA A 620 -12.67 -23.29 1.41
C ALA A 620 -12.64 -24.83 1.54
N GLY A 621 -11.55 -25.36 2.11
CA GLY A 621 -11.35 -26.79 2.30
C GLY A 621 -12.01 -27.29 3.59
N ASP A 622 -11.80 -26.60 4.72
CA ASP A 622 -12.44 -26.92 6.02
C ASP A 622 -13.56 -25.92 6.37
N GLY A 623 -13.20 -24.74 6.87
CA GLY A 623 -14.05 -23.67 7.37
C GLY A 623 -13.92 -22.38 6.54
N LEU A 624 -15.00 -21.62 6.36
CA LEU A 624 -14.85 -20.25 5.83
C LEU A 624 -14.25 -19.34 6.91
N LEU A 625 -14.71 -19.48 8.16
CA LEU A 625 -14.23 -18.71 9.30
C LEU A 625 -14.12 -19.59 10.53
N ASP A 626 -12.89 -19.78 11.03
CA ASP A 626 -12.64 -20.48 12.27
C ASP A 626 -12.19 -19.52 13.36
N SER A 627 -12.87 -19.55 14.51
CA SER A 627 -12.64 -18.74 15.71
C SER A 627 -12.54 -19.68 16.91
N ARG A 628 -11.31 -20.09 17.22
CA ARG A 628 -10.99 -21.18 18.14
C ARG A 628 -10.11 -20.68 19.29
N LEU A 629 -9.85 -21.55 20.27
CA LEU A 629 -8.92 -21.30 21.38
C LEU A 629 -9.13 -19.95 22.11
N ASP A 630 -10.36 -19.68 22.55
CA ASP A 630 -10.72 -18.48 23.32
C ASP A 630 -10.57 -17.15 22.54
N THR A 631 -10.56 -17.21 21.21
CA THR A 631 -10.59 -16.02 20.35
C THR A 631 -11.77 -15.10 20.72
N SER A 632 -11.50 -13.83 21.02
CA SER A 632 -12.47 -12.93 21.66
C SER A 632 -12.39 -11.50 21.13
N PHE A 633 -13.40 -10.66 21.39
CA PHE A 633 -13.51 -9.32 20.82
C PHE A 633 -13.52 -9.36 19.28
N VAL A 634 -14.36 -10.23 18.71
CA VAL A 634 -14.49 -10.41 17.26
C VAL A 634 -15.78 -9.79 16.76
N THR A 635 -15.70 -9.08 15.63
CA THR A 635 -16.87 -8.68 14.83
C THR A 635 -16.72 -9.23 13.42
N VAL A 636 -17.74 -9.93 12.93
CA VAL A 636 -17.86 -10.36 11.53
C VAL A 636 -19.05 -9.65 10.91
N SER A 637 -18.82 -8.78 9.93
CA SER A 637 -19.84 -7.90 9.38
C SER A 637 -19.87 -7.79 7.85
N TYR A 638 -21.05 -7.70 7.26
CA TYR A 638 -21.21 -7.43 5.83
C TYR A 638 -20.47 -8.40 4.89
N ASN A 639 -20.16 -9.62 5.32
CA ASN A 639 -19.51 -10.62 4.48
C ASN A 639 -20.52 -11.44 3.67
N GLU A 640 -20.12 -11.89 2.50
CA GLU A 640 -20.78 -12.95 1.74
C GLU A 640 -20.06 -14.28 1.99
N LEU A 641 -20.72 -15.22 2.68
CA LEU A 641 -20.18 -16.54 3.04
C LEU A 641 -20.94 -17.59 2.24
N SER A 642 -20.29 -18.26 1.28
CA SER A 642 -21.03 -19.08 0.32
C SER A 642 -20.36 -20.35 -0.18
N ASN A 643 -21.19 -21.29 -0.65
CA ASN A 643 -20.79 -22.51 -1.36
C ASN A 643 -19.81 -23.37 -0.54
N HIS A 644 -20.26 -23.80 0.64
CA HIS A 644 -19.36 -24.45 1.58
C HIS A 644 -20.05 -25.40 2.57
N ASN A 645 -19.33 -26.40 3.09
CA ASN A 645 -19.87 -27.29 4.11
C ASN A 645 -20.10 -26.55 5.45
N LYS A 646 -19.11 -25.76 5.89
CA LYS A 646 -19.09 -25.11 7.23
C LYS A 646 -18.82 -23.61 7.11
N ALA A 647 -19.82 -22.76 7.33
CA ALA A 647 -19.57 -21.31 7.29
C ALA A 647 -18.69 -20.86 8.47
N PHE A 648 -18.87 -21.46 9.65
CA PHE A 648 -18.11 -21.13 10.84
C PHE A 648 -17.65 -22.35 11.65
N GLY A 649 -16.44 -22.34 12.19
CA GLY A 649 -16.01 -23.14 13.32
C GLY A 649 -15.78 -22.26 14.54
N ILE A 650 -16.68 -22.28 15.53
CA ILE A 650 -16.54 -21.42 16.73
C ILE A 650 -16.45 -22.25 17.99
N GLY A 651 -15.40 -21.96 18.76
CA GLY A 651 -15.11 -22.64 20.02
C GLY A 651 -14.36 -23.96 19.82
N TRP A 652 -13.65 -24.38 20.86
CA TRP A 652 -12.90 -25.65 20.90
C TRP A 652 -12.52 -26.01 22.34
N THR A 653 -12.29 -25.01 23.20
CA THR A 653 -11.96 -25.17 24.61
C THR A 653 -13.22 -25.37 25.47
N SER A 654 -13.03 -25.77 26.72
CA SER A 654 -14.09 -25.74 27.74
C SER A 654 -14.23 -24.37 28.42
N ASN A 655 -13.39 -23.40 28.08
CA ASN A 655 -13.42 -22.07 28.69
C ASN A 655 -14.57 -21.26 28.09
N VAL A 656 -15.24 -20.46 28.93
CA VAL A 656 -16.38 -19.64 28.51
C VAL A 656 -16.02 -18.17 28.69
N THR A 657 -15.07 -17.70 27.87
CA THR A 657 -14.48 -16.34 27.96
C THR A 657 -14.66 -15.51 26.69
N ALA A 658 -14.79 -16.17 25.53
CA ALA A 658 -14.89 -15.53 24.23
C ALA A 658 -16.13 -14.63 24.10
N GLN A 659 -15.99 -13.51 23.40
CA GLN A 659 -17.07 -12.58 23.09
C GLN A 659 -17.02 -12.22 21.61
N LEU A 660 -18.14 -12.37 20.90
CA LEU A 660 -18.20 -12.14 19.45
C LEU A 660 -19.53 -11.59 18.99
N THR A 661 -19.46 -10.83 17.89
CA THR A 661 -20.60 -10.28 17.17
C THR A 661 -20.56 -10.75 15.73
N ILE A 662 -21.68 -11.27 15.23
CA ILE A 662 -21.83 -11.65 13.82
C ILE A 662 -23.06 -10.93 13.29
N HIS A 663 -22.90 -9.97 12.39
CA HIS A 663 -24.02 -9.18 11.91
C HIS A 663 -24.01 -8.84 10.45
N HIS A 664 -25.18 -8.63 9.85
CA HIS A 664 -25.29 -8.17 8.46
C HIS A 664 -24.52 -9.05 7.46
N ASN A 665 -24.32 -10.34 7.73
CA ASN A 665 -23.67 -11.24 6.78
C ASN A 665 -24.72 -11.96 5.93
N TRP A 666 -24.38 -12.24 4.68
CA TRP A 666 -25.15 -13.13 3.81
C TRP A 666 -24.48 -14.51 3.78
N ILE A 667 -25.07 -15.46 4.49
CA ILE A 667 -24.63 -16.85 4.55
C ILE A 667 -25.52 -17.67 3.62
N ARG A 668 -24.98 -18.19 2.51
CA ARG A 668 -25.79 -18.83 1.47
C ARG A 668 -25.21 -20.07 0.83
N SER A 669 -26.07 -21.01 0.44
CA SER A 669 -25.65 -22.25 -0.22
C SER A 669 -24.62 -23.02 0.63
N THR A 670 -24.91 -23.16 1.91
CA THR A 670 -24.05 -23.85 2.88
C THR A 670 -24.77 -25.03 3.53
N ASN A 671 -24.01 -25.98 4.06
CA ASN A 671 -24.62 -27.15 4.69
C ASN A 671 -24.91 -26.92 6.18
N GLN A 672 -23.87 -26.66 6.98
CA GLN A 672 -23.94 -26.64 8.44
C GLN A 672 -23.06 -25.55 9.06
N ARG A 673 -23.24 -25.34 10.38
CA ARG A 673 -22.49 -24.38 11.20
C ARG A 673 -22.60 -22.94 10.69
N ASN A 674 -23.82 -22.40 10.75
CA ASN A 674 -24.16 -21.10 10.16
C ASN A 674 -24.68 -20.06 11.17
N PRO A 675 -23.87 -19.57 12.12
CA PRO A 675 -22.77 -20.23 12.82
C PRO A 675 -23.19 -21.28 13.84
N SER A 676 -22.28 -22.21 14.16
CA SER A 676 -22.36 -23.09 15.34
C SER A 676 -21.42 -22.59 16.44
N VAL A 677 -21.98 -21.96 17.47
CA VAL A 677 -21.26 -21.28 18.56
C VAL A 677 -21.13 -22.20 19.77
N ASP A 678 -19.90 -22.44 20.23
CA ASP A 678 -19.61 -23.37 21.34
C ASP A 678 -18.75 -22.70 22.42
N ASN A 679 -19.15 -22.85 23.69
CA ASN A 679 -18.50 -22.25 24.87
C ASN A 679 -18.15 -20.75 24.75
N VAL A 680 -19.04 -19.92 24.19
CA VAL A 680 -18.82 -18.47 24.07
C VAL A 680 -19.57 -17.69 25.16
N ALA A 681 -18.85 -16.88 25.94
CA ALA A 681 -19.43 -16.11 27.05
C ALA A 681 -20.55 -15.18 26.60
N ARG A 682 -20.38 -14.55 25.43
CA ARG A 682 -21.37 -13.66 24.81
C ARG A 682 -21.29 -13.74 23.30
N ALA A 683 -22.33 -14.26 22.67
CA ALA A 683 -22.48 -14.27 21.22
C ALA A 683 -23.69 -13.44 20.81
N HIS A 684 -23.47 -12.35 20.08
CA HIS A 684 -24.56 -11.52 19.55
C HIS A 684 -24.64 -11.69 18.03
N LEU A 685 -25.76 -12.24 17.55
CA LEU A 685 -25.98 -12.55 16.15
C LEU A 685 -27.20 -11.79 15.65
N TYR A 686 -26.99 -10.75 14.85
CA TYR A 686 -28.10 -9.90 14.41
C TYR A 686 -28.07 -9.50 12.95
N ASN A 687 -29.25 -9.29 12.37
CA ASN A 687 -29.40 -8.83 10.98
C ASN A 687 -28.64 -9.65 9.92
N ASN A 688 -28.40 -10.94 10.15
CA ASN A 688 -27.82 -11.82 9.13
C ASN A 688 -28.92 -12.38 8.21
N LEU A 689 -28.61 -12.58 6.94
CA LEU A 689 -29.41 -13.34 6.00
C LEU A 689 -28.81 -14.73 5.83
N LEU A 690 -29.52 -15.76 6.27
CA LEU A 690 -29.20 -17.15 6.02
C LEU A 690 -30.11 -17.67 4.92
N GLN A 691 -29.52 -18.21 3.85
CA GLN A 691 -30.26 -18.62 2.67
C GLN A 691 -29.80 -19.97 2.14
N ASP A 692 -30.74 -20.86 1.76
CA ASP A 692 -30.40 -22.14 1.12
C ASP A 692 -29.44 -23.00 1.97
N VAL A 693 -29.80 -23.18 3.25
CA VAL A 693 -29.01 -23.93 4.23
C VAL A 693 -29.61 -25.32 4.43
N THR A 694 -28.83 -26.37 4.15
CA THR A 694 -29.38 -27.73 4.04
C THR A 694 -29.45 -28.51 5.36
N SER A 695 -28.61 -28.20 6.36
CA SER A 695 -28.59 -28.91 7.65
C SER A 695 -29.10 -28.05 8.82
N TYR A 696 -28.36 -27.01 9.21
CA TYR A 696 -28.77 -26.11 10.29
C TYR A 696 -28.20 -24.70 10.16
N GLY A 697 -29.02 -23.74 10.59
CA GLY A 697 -28.66 -22.32 10.71
C GLY A 697 -27.81 -22.04 11.95
N ILE A 698 -28.30 -21.17 12.82
CA ILE A 698 -27.62 -20.77 14.05
C ILE A 698 -27.76 -21.88 15.11
N ARG A 699 -26.66 -22.26 15.74
CA ARG A 699 -26.69 -23.22 16.85
C ARG A 699 -25.82 -22.76 18.01
N ALA A 700 -26.39 -22.66 19.21
CA ALA A 700 -25.65 -22.42 20.45
C ALA A 700 -25.40 -23.75 21.19
N ARG A 701 -24.18 -23.97 21.68
CA ARG A 701 -23.74 -25.24 22.32
C ARG A 701 -22.89 -24.97 23.58
N GLY A 702 -22.70 -25.99 24.41
CA GLY A 702 -21.88 -25.89 25.61
C GLY A 702 -22.37 -24.82 26.60
N GLY A 703 -21.47 -24.00 27.13
CA GLY A 703 -21.75 -22.88 28.03
C GLY A 703 -22.15 -21.57 27.34
N THR A 704 -22.50 -21.60 26.06
CA THR A 704 -22.73 -20.38 25.26
C THR A 704 -23.94 -19.58 25.75
N ARG A 705 -23.82 -18.24 25.78
CA ARG A 705 -24.97 -17.32 25.90
C ARG A 705 -25.14 -16.53 24.61
N ALA A 706 -26.15 -16.88 23.82
CA ALA A 706 -26.40 -16.31 22.50
C ALA A 706 -27.67 -15.43 22.47
N VAL A 707 -27.56 -14.26 21.84
CA VAL A 707 -28.70 -13.42 21.45
C VAL A 707 -28.79 -13.43 19.94
N VAL A 708 -29.93 -13.88 19.41
CA VAL A 708 -30.19 -14.06 17.98
C VAL A 708 -31.33 -13.14 17.57
N GLU A 709 -31.04 -11.97 17.01
CA GLU A 709 -32.06 -10.95 16.77
C GLU A 709 -32.14 -10.35 15.37
N ASN A 710 -33.35 -10.15 14.87
CA ASN A 710 -33.62 -9.55 13.56
C ASN A 710 -32.90 -10.21 12.38
N ASN A 711 -32.59 -11.51 12.43
CA ASN A 711 -32.05 -12.27 11.31
C ASN A 711 -33.15 -12.72 10.34
N HIS A 712 -32.81 -12.97 9.08
CA HIS A 712 -33.71 -13.52 8.07
C HIS A 712 -33.24 -14.91 7.66
N PHE A 713 -34.07 -15.93 7.88
CA PHE A 713 -33.82 -17.31 7.49
C PHE A 713 -34.71 -17.67 6.30
N LEU A 714 -34.13 -17.89 5.13
CA LEU A 714 -34.83 -18.18 3.88
C LEU A 714 -34.43 -19.56 3.33
N ARG A 715 -35.34 -20.54 3.35
CA ARG A 715 -35.02 -21.93 2.94
C ARG A 715 -33.87 -22.52 3.75
N VAL A 716 -34.00 -22.43 5.07
CA VAL A 716 -33.03 -22.91 6.04
C VAL A 716 -33.62 -24.10 6.80
N ALA A 717 -32.93 -25.23 6.80
CA ALA A 717 -33.20 -26.30 7.75
C ALA A 717 -32.70 -25.87 9.14
N ASN A 718 -33.45 -26.20 10.19
CA ASN A 718 -33.17 -25.87 11.60
C ASN A 718 -32.63 -24.44 11.80
N PRO A 719 -33.45 -23.38 11.54
CA PRO A 719 -33.03 -21.98 11.58
C PRO A 719 -32.22 -21.57 12.81
N TYR A 720 -32.70 -21.90 14.00
CA TYR A 720 -31.98 -21.63 15.23
C TYR A 720 -32.27 -22.66 16.33
N SER A 721 -31.22 -23.16 16.97
CA SER A 721 -31.30 -24.18 18.00
C SER A 721 -30.26 -24.01 19.11
N TYR A 722 -30.53 -24.60 20.27
CA TYR A 722 -29.56 -24.73 21.35
C TYR A 722 -29.31 -26.21 21.68
N GLN A 723 -28.16 -26.50 22.29
CA GLN A 723 -27.78 -27.81 22.84
C GLN A 723 -27.14 -27.63 24.23
N ASP A 724 -27.03 -28.72 24.97
CA ASP A 724 -26.36 -28.79 26.27
C ASP A 724 -26.91 -27.75 27.28
N THR A 725 -26.01 -26.99 27.91
CA THR A 725 -26.30 -25.93 28.87
C THR A 725 -26.48 -24.56 28.22
N ALA A 726 -26.44 -24.46 26.89
CA ALA A 726 -26.41 -23.18 26.22
C ALA A 726 -27.73 -22.42 26.39
N GLU A 727 -27.61 -21.10 26.47
CA GLU A 727 -28.72 -20.16 26.42
C GLU A 727 -28.79 -19.54 25.01
N LEU A 728 -29.99 -19.47 24.46
CA LEU A 728 -30.27 -18.81 23.18
C LEU A 728 -31.57 -18.03 23.30
N VAL A 729 -31.48 -16.71 23.27
CA VAL A 729 -32.64 -15.80 23.23
C VAL A 729 -32.82 -15.28 21.82
N GLN A 730 -33.99 -15.54 21.25
CA GLN A 730 -34.35 -15.07 19.91
C GLN A 730 -35.35 -13.91 19.97
N ARG A 731 -35.23 -12.90 19.09
CA ARG A 731 -36.25 -11.85 18.93
C ARG A 731 -36.24 -11.22 17.53
N GLY A 732 -37.41 -10.88 17.00
CA GLY A 732 -37.53 -10.13 15.74
C GLY A 732 -37.04 -10.83 14.46
N ASN A 733 -36.69 -12.12 14.52
CA ASN A 733 -36.23 -12.88 13.36
C ASN A 733 -37.39 -13.19 12.38
N VAL A 734 -37.10 -13.24 11.09
CA VAL A 734 -38.01 -13.71 10.03
C VAL A 734 -37.59 -15.11 9.60
N VAL A 735 -38.53 -16.05 9.60
CA VAL A 735 -38.30 -17.43 9.13
C VAL A 735 -39.25 -17.70 7.95
N ALA A 736 -38.69 -17.77 6.75
CA ALA A 736 -39.41 -17.91 5.50
C ALA A 736 -39.01 -19.21 4.78
N SER A 737 -40.01 -19.98 4.33
CA SER A 737 -39.82 -21.23 3.56
C SER A 737 -38.81 -22.21 4.19
N SER A 738 -38.72 -22.23 5.52
CA SER A 738 -37.70 -22.94 6.30
C SER A 738 -38.34 -24.08 7.11
N THR A 739 -37.55 -25.07 7.54
CA THR A 739 -38.04 -26.29 8.22
C THR A 739 -37.24 -26.58 9.50
N GLY A 740 -37.76 -27.43 10.39
CA GLY A 740 -37.02 -27.89 11.57
C GLY A 740 -37.00 -26.90 12.75
N SER A 741 -35.99 -27.04 13.62
CA SER A 741 -35.96 -26.42 14.96
C SER A 741 -35.88 -24.88 14.95
N GLN A 742 -36.70 -24.28 15.81
CA GLN A 742 -36.77 -22.85 16.13
C GLN A 742 -36.93 -22.72 17.65
N THR A 743 -35.84 -22.90 18.38
CA THR A 743 -35.89 -23.06 19.84
C THR A 743 -35.13 -21.95 20.57
N SER A 744 -35.65 -21.56 21.73
CA SER A 744 -35.08 -20.53 22.59
C SER A 744 -35.10 -20.99 24.04
N ARG A 745 -34.10 -20.58 24.83
CA ARG A 745 -33.96 -20.91 26.26
C ARG A 745 -33.08 -19.88 26.97
N GLY A 746 -33.38 -19.65 28.24
CA GLY A 746 -32.55 -18.82 29.12
C GLY A 746 -32.80 -17.33 28.95
N THR A 747 -31.91 -16.52 29.48
CA THR A 747 -31.97 -15.05 29.38
C THR A 747 -30.82 -14.49 28.55
N ALA A 748 -29.84 -15.33 28.18
CA ALA A 748 -28.61 -14.96 27.51
C ALA A 748 -28.00 -13.74 28.19
N PHE A 749 -27.82 -12.61 27.50
CA PHE A 749 -27.31 -11.35 28.06
C PHE A 749 -27.94 -10.16 27.33
N ASP A 750 -27.71 -8.93 27.81
CA ASP A 750 -28.09 -7.72 27.07
C ASP A 750 -26.91 -7.19 26.25
N PRO A 751 -26.95 -7.21 24.89
CA PRO A 751 -25.87 -6.67 24.08
C PRO A 751 -25.68 -5.17 24.24
N ARG A 752 -26.75 -4.40 24.54
CA ARG A 752 -26.67 -2.93 24.71
C ARG A 752 -25.85 -2.50 25.93
N ALA A 753 -25.69 -3.41 26.90
CA ALA A 753 -24.79 -3.19 28.03
C ALA A 753 -23.31 -3.27 27.64
N SER A 754 -22.98 -3.80 26.45
CA SER A 754 -21.60 -3.95 25.98
C SER A 754 -21.22 -2.92 24.90
N TYR A 755 -22.13 -2.60 23.98
CA TYR A 755 -21.90 -1.63 22.90
C TYR A 755 -23.22 -1.12 22.29
N SER A 756 -23.17 0.00 21.58
CA SER A 756 -24.31 0.55 20.83
C SER A 756 -24.47 -0.15 19.48
N TYR A 757 -25.71 -0.41 19.06
CA TYR A 757 -26.04 -0.94 17.74
C TYR A 757 -27.46 -0.55 17.33
N ALA A 758 -27.69 -0.48 16.02
CA ALA A 758 -29.00 -0.34 15.41
C ALA A 758 -29.42 -1.67 14.77
N LEU A 759 -30.74 -1.89 14.71
CA LEU A 759 -31.33 -3.05 14.06
C LEU A 759 -32.05 -2.60 12.80
N ASP A 760 -31.75 -3.26 11.69
CA ASP A 760 -32.59 -3.21 10.50
C ASP A 760 -33.79 -4.15 10.67
N ALA A 761 -34.87 -3.90 9.93
CA ALA A 761 -35.98 -4.83 9.89
C ALA A 761 -35.54 -6.12 9.18
N ALA A 762 -35.81 -7.28 9.81
CA ALA A 762 -35.41 -8.57 9.25
C ALA A 762 -36.00 -8.83 7.85
N SER A 763 -37.17 -8.27 7.54
CA SER A 763 -37.80 -8.35 6.21
C SER A 763 -36.99 -7.69 5.10
N ASP A 764 -36.17 -6.70 5.44
CA ASP A 764 -35.49 -5.84 4.46
C ASP A 764 -34.10 -6.39 4.09
N LEU A 765 -33.59 -7.32 4.89
CA LEU A 765 -32.26 -7.91 4.73
C LEU A 765 -31.99 -8.54 3.37
N PRO A 766 -32.92 -9.26 2.70
CA PRO A 766 -32.69 -9.76 1.35
C PRO A 766 -32.28 -8.67 0.36
N ASN A 767 -32.91 -7.50 0.41
CA ASN A 767 -32.59 -6.39 -0.49
C ASN A 767 -31.34 -5.64 -0.03
N LEU A 768 -31.21 -5.41 1.28
CA LEU A 768 -30.10 -4.67 1.86
C LEU A 768 -28.78 -5.42 1.64
N LEU A 769 -28.73 -6.70 2.00
CA LEU A 769 -27.49 -7.49 1.95
C LEU A 769 -27.10 -7.91 0.54
N ALA A 770 -28.03 -7.97 -0.41
CA ALA A 770 -27.71 -8.21 -1.83
C ALA A 770 -26.81 -7.13 -2.45
N THR A 771 -26.78 -5.92 -1.88
CA THR A 771 -25.97 -4.80 -2.38
C THR A 771 -24.85 -4.37 -1.44
N ARG A 772 -24.92 -4.77 -0.17
CA ARG A 772 -23.98 -4.33 0.87
C ARG A 772 -23.03 -5.41 1.39
N THR A 773 -23.12 -6.65 0.90
CA THR A 773 -22.22 -7.72 1.33
C THR A 773 -21.13 -8.00 0.31
N GLY A 774 -19.96 -8.44 0.81
CA GLY A 774 -18.79 -8.72 0.00
C GLY A 774 -18.07 -7.47 -0.50
N PRO A 775 -17.06 -7.63 -1.37
CA PRO A 775 -16.19 -6.54 -1.78
C PRO A 775 -16.94 -5.40 -2.48
N GLN A 776 -16.63 -4.16 -2.09
CA GLN A 776 -17.18 -2.90 -2.56
C GLN A 776 -16.09 -2.08 -3.28
N ALA A 777 -16.48 -1.33 -4.30
CA ALA A 777 -15.55 -0.59 -5.14
C ALA A 777 -14.91 0.63 -4.43
N ASP A 778 -15.51 1.11 -3.34
CA ASP A 778 -15.21 2.36 -2.67
C ASP A 778 -14.74 2.18 -1.21
N ILE A 779 -14.60 0.95 -0.71
CA ILE A 779 -13.90 0.67 0.55
C ILE A 779 -12.39 0.81 0.32
N ARG A 780 -11.70 1.52 1.23
CA ARG A 780 -10.28 1.85 1.16
C ARG A 780 -9.60 1.71 2.51
#